data_AF-A0AB36TEJ1-F1
#
_entry.id   AF-A0AB36TEJ1-F1
#
_cell.length_a   1.000
_cell.length_b   1.000
_cell.length_c   1.000
_cell.angle_alpha   90.00
_cell.angle_beta   90.00
_cell.angle_gamma   90.00
#
_symmetry.space_group_name_H-M   'P 1'
#
loop_
_entity.id
_entity.type
_entity.pdbx_description
1 polymer ?
#
loop_
_entity_poly.entity_id
_entity_poly.type
_entity_poly.pdbx_seq_one_letter_code
_entity_poly.pdbx_strand_id
1 'polypeptide(L)'
;MERLDFSSIIRKDREEHKSKKFEGTFLEYLEIVKENPEITMLAHQRMYKLITEPGVTVIRTEENPRLRRIYGNDIIKKYKFFEDEFFGIDKTIMKIVRYFHSAAMAGEEARQVLYLVGPVGAGKSSLMEALKRALEMSPPIYALKGCPMREEPLHLVPKHLRKEFEEILNVRIEGDLCPICRYRLKNEYNGEYERFPVETVDFSIRSRKGIGVVPPVDPNNQDTSVLIGSVDISKIDLYPEDDPRVLSLNGAFNVGNRGIVEFIEVFKNETEYLHTMITATQEKSIPSPGKGSMIYFDGIILAHSNEAEWNKFKSDHTNEAILDRIVKIEVPYCLELNEEIKIYEKILRKSKFDAHIAPHTIEIAAMFAILTRLAPSNKVDPMTKLKIYNGEEIIEKGMTKKVDIFELKEEAPREGMTGISTRFIMKVLDTTLSESEHNCINPISVMETLVKSIKELSISEEERERYLRFVQDSIRKEYNKILEREITKAFIHGYKEQAESLFNNYLDHAEAFVNKSKIKDRNTGEELEPDEKFLRSIEEQIGITDTAAKGFRADVTAYMFYVLRNGGKLDYTSYEPLKEAIEKKLTSSVRELSRVITQAKVRDKEQSEKYDTMVQEMKNNGYCDHCCNVILKYAANNLWKD
;
A
#
# COMPACT_ATOMS: atom_id res chain seq x y z
N MET A 1 19.66 27.43 -13.36
CA MET A 1 18.89 27.57 -12.11
C MET A 1 18.94 29.02 -11.71
N GLU A 2 17.85 29.77 -11.91
CA GLU A 2 17.69 31.05 -11.21
C GLU A 2 17.87 30.77 -9.72
N ARG A 3 18.73 31.57 -9.05
CA ARG A 3 18.89 31.48 -7.60
C ARG A 3 17.54 31.85 -6.98
N LEU A 4 16.74 30.84 -6.63
CA LEU A 4 15.58 31.00 -5.77
C LEU A 4 16.04 31.71 -4.49
N ASP A 5 15.68 32.98 -4.34
CA ASP A 5 16.00 33.75 -3.15
C ASP A 5 15.10 33.28 -2.01
N PHE A 6 15.69 32.60 -1.03
CA PHE A 6 14.96 32.16 0.16
C PHE A 6 14.26 33.33 0.86
N SER A 7 14.81 34.56 0.77
CA SER A 7 14.17 35.75 1.33
C SER A 7 12.83 36.05 0.66
N SER A 8 12.74 35.95 -0.67
CA SER A 8 11.48 36.18 -1.38
C SER A 8 10.44 35.11 -1.07
N ILE A 9 10.86 33.85 -0.92
CA ILE A 9 9.96 32.74 -0.54
C ILE A 9 9.39 32.98 0.86
N ILE A 10 10.25 33.31 1.84
CA ILE A 10 9.83 33.57 3.24
C ILE A 10 8.93 34.80 3.34
N ARG A 11 9.21 35.86 2.56
CA ARG A 11 8.36 37.06 2.55
C ARG A 11 6.99 36.75 1.96
N LYS A 12 6.96 36.02 0.83
CA LYS A 12 5.71 35.58 0.20
C LYS A 12 4.87 34.71 1.15
N ASP A 13 5.48 33.73 1.81
CA ASP A 13 4.85 32.90 2.83
C ASP A 13 4.25 33.74 3.97
N ARG A 14 5.02 34.69 4.51
CA ARG A 14 4.56 35.58 5.59
C ARG A 14 3.40 36.48 5.17
N GLU A 15 3.41 36.99 3.94
CA GLU A 15 2.34 37.83 3.40
C GLU A 15 1.06 37.01 3.15
N GLU A 16 1.20 35.81 2.57
CA GLU A 16 0.10 34.87 2.38
C GLU A 16 -0.53 34.45 3.72
N HIS A 17 0.27 34.17 4.75
CA HIS A 17 -0.20 33.81 6.07
C HIS A 17 -0.79 34.97 6.89
N LYS A 18 -0.34 36.22 6.68
CA LYS A 18 -0.95 37.40 7.33
C LYS A 18 -2.33 37.71 6.77
N SER A 19 -2.54 37.52 5.47
CA SER A 19 -3.80 37.87 4.80
C SER A 19 -4.98 36.91 5.11
N LYS A 20 -4.71 35.71 5.64
CA LYS A 20 -5.70 34.64 5.79
C LYS A 20 -6.29 34.46 7.20
N LYS A 21 -5.82 35.19 8.21
CA LYS A 21 -6.30 35.03 9.58
C LYS A 21 -7.44 36.01 9.86
N PHE A 22 -8.64 35.47 10.04
CA PHE A 22 -9.79 36.24 10.48
C PHE A 22 -9.65 36.53 11.98
N GLU A 23 -9.93 37.77 12.35
CA GLU A 23 -10.12 38.21 13.73
C GLU A 23 -11.24 39.24 13.72
N GLY A 24 -12.34 38.93 14.42
CA GLY A 24 -13.57 39.71 14.36
C GLY A 24 -14.50 39.44 15.53
N THR A 25 -15.73 39.92 15.44
CA THR A 25 -16.79 39.70 16.45
C THR A 25 -17.67 38.52 16.10
N PHE A 26 -18.46 38.04 17.07
CA PHE A 26 -19.47 37.01 16.83
C PHE A 26 -20.50 37.45 15.77
N LEU A 27 -20.87 38.73 15.72
CA LEU A 27 -21.77 39.24 14.67
C LEU A 27 -21.18 39.09 13.26
N GLU A 28 -19.91 39.44 13.08
CA GLU A 28 -19.24 39.28 11.79
C GLU A 28 -19.13 37.80 11.40
N TYR A 29 -18.90 36.92 12.38
CA TYR A 29 -18.92 35.48 12.17
C TYR A 29 -20.30 34.97 11.71
N LEU A 30 -21.40 35.48 12.25
CA LEU A 30 -22.75 35.09 11.83
C LEU A 30 -23.01 35.42 10.36
N GLU A 31 -22.54 36.56 9.86
CA GLU A 31 -22.66 36.90 8.44
C GLU A 31 -21.83 35.94 7.57
N ILE A 32 -20.63 35.55 8.02
CA ILE A 32 -19.81 34.53 7.35
C ILE A 32 -20.53 33.18 7.27
N VAL A 33 -21.15 32.73 8.37
CA VAL A 33 -21.93 31.48 8.40
C VAL A 33 -23.15 31.56 7.50
N LYS A 34 -23.81 32.72 7.45
CA LYS A 34 -24.97 32.95 6.57
C LYS A 34 -24.59 32.88 5.09
N GLU A 35 -23.41 33.38 4.72
CA GLU A 35 -22.88 33.25 3.36
C GLU A 35 -22.43 31.82 3.03
N ASN A 36 -21.81 31.13 3.99
CA ASN A 36 -21.32 29.77 3.82
C ASN A 36 -21.59 28.90 5.07
N PRO A 37 -22.76 28.22 5.10
CA PRO A 37 -23.14 27.34 6.20
C PRO A 37 -22.18 26.16 6.44
N GLU A 38 -21.39 25.76 5.44
CA GLU A 38 -20.46 24.62 5.59
C GLU A 38 -19.34 24.89 6.60
N ILE A 39 -19.09 26.15 6.95
CA ILE A 39 -18.03 26.53 7.90
C ILE A 39 -18.27 25.93 9.30
N THR A 40 -19.53 25.65 9.65
CA THR A 40 -19.92 25.06 10.94
C THR A 40 -19.86 23.54 10.94
N MET A 41 -19.21 22.92 9.94
CA MET A 41 -19.11 21.46 9.83
C MET A 41 -18.48 20.82 11.08
N LEU A 42 -19.04 19.67 11.47
CA LEU A 42 -18.54 18.83 12.56
C LEU A 42 -17.26 18.08 12.15
N ALA A 43 -16.53 17.56 13.14
CA ALA A 43 -15.25 16.89 12.90
C ALA A 43 -15.33 15.73 11.88
N HIS A 44 -16.36 14.87 12.00
CA HIS A 44 -16.56 13.73 11.10
C HIS A 44 -16.89 14.16 9.66
N GLN A 45 -17.73 15.19 9.49
CA GLN A 45 -18.07 15.76 8.19
C GLN A 45 -16.83 16.31 7.49
N ARG A 46 -16.01 17.07 8.23
CA ARG A 46 -14.75 17.61 7.74
C ARG A 46 -13.82 16.50 7.27
N MET A 47 -13.61 15.46 8.08
CA MET A 47 -12.74 14.34 7.70
C MET A 47 -13.24 13.61 6.46
N TYR A 48 -14.55 13.35 6.37
CA TYR A 48 -15.13 12.73 5.18
C TYR A 48 -14.87 13.56 3.92
N LYS A 49 -15.07 14.88 4.00
CA LYS A 49 -14.80 15.82 2.90
C LYS A 49 -13.33 15.79 2.51
N LEU A 50 -12.41 15.92 3.47
CA LEU A 50 -10.95 15.89 3.23
C LEU A 50 -10.47 14.62 2.52
N ILE A 51 -11.07 13.47 2.83
CA ILE A 51 -10.72 12.19 2.20
C ILE A 51 -11.26 12.09 0.78
N THR A 52 -12.45 12.64 0.51
CA THR A 52 -13.18 12.45 -0.76
C THR A 52 -12.96 13.55 -1.78
N GLU A 53 -12.70 14.77 -1.33
CA GLU A 53 -12.49 15.97 -2.16
C GLU A 53 -11.34 15.85 -3.17
N PRO A 54 -10.19 15.21 -2.86
CA PRO A 54 -9.13 14.97 -3.86
C PRO A 54 -9.62 14.15 -5.07
N GLY A 55 -10.66 13.33 -4.88
CA GLY A 55 -11.34 12.55 -5.91
C GLY A 55 -11.39 11.05 -5.59
N VAL A 56 -12.43 10.39 -6.12
CA VAL A 56 -12.68 8.94 -5.95
C VAL A 56 -12.80 8.28 -7.32
N THR A 57 -11.96 7.28 -7.56
CA THR A 57 -12.01 6.46 -8.76
C THR A 57 -12.83 5.19 -8.47
N VAL A 58 -13.94 5.02 -9.20
CA VAL A 58 -14.79 3.83 -9.08
C VAL A 58 -14.36 2.82 -10.13
N ILE A 59 -13.86 1.67 -9.68
CA ILE A 59 -13.40 0.59 -10.53
C ILE A 59 -14.44 -0.53 -10.49
N ARG A 60 -15.05 -0.80 -11.65
CA ARG A 60 -15.86 -1.99 -11.86
C ARG A 60 -14.92 -3.14 -12.17
N THR A 61 -14.84 -4.12 -11.28
CA THR A 61 -13.87 -5.22 -11.41
C THR A 61 -14.13 -6.05 -12.67
N GLU A 62 -15.37 -6.11 -13.16
CA GLU A 62 -15.75 -6.78 -14.41
C GLU A 62 -14.96 -6.31 -15.64
N GLU A 63 -14.57 -5.02 -15.66
CA GLU A 63 -13.82 -4.39 -16.75
C GLU A 63 -12.30 -4.63 -16.64
N ASN A 64 -11.82 -5.14 -15.50
CA ASN A 64 -10.41 -5.41 -15.24
C ASN A 64 -10.18 -6.90 -14.96
N PRO A 65 -9.62 -7.68 -15.91
CA PRO A 65 -9.46 -9.12 -15.76
C PRO A 65 -8.73 -9.56 -14.48
N ARG A 66 -7.68 -8.85 -14.04
CA ARG A 66 -6.95 -9.16 -12.80
C ARG A 66 -7.84 -8.93 -11.58
N LEU A 67 -8.46 -7.76 -11.49
CA LEU A 67 -9.30 -7.42 -10.33
C LEU A 67 -10.57 -8.28 -10.27
N ARG A 68 -11.14 -8.67 -11.41
CA ARG A 68 -12.24 -9.63 -11.49
C ARG A 68 -11.89 -10.95 -10.82
N ARG A 69 -10.67 -11.44 -11.02
CA ARG A 69 -10.21 -12.69 -10.39
C ARG A 69 -10.04 -12.57 -8.88
N ILE A 70 -9.69 -11.39 -8.37
CA ILE A 70 -9.42 -11.16 -6.93
C ILE A 70 -10.71 -10.83 -6.16
N TYR A 71 -11.59 -10.05 -6.79
CA TYR A 71 -12.74 -9.39 -6.17
C TYR A 71 -14.08 -9.77 -6.81
N GLY A 72 -14.12 -10.63 -7.82
CA GLY A 72 -15.36 -11.03 -8.49
C GLY A 72 -15.99 -9.85 -9.23
N ASN A 73 -17.29 -9.63 -9.01
CA ASN A 73 -18.05 -8.51 -9.58
C ASN A 73 -18.24 -7.35 -8.59
N ASP A 74 -17.40 -7.26 -7.54
CA ASP A 74 -17.44 -6.16 -6.58
C ASP A 74 -17.12 -4.80 -7.24
N ILE A 75 -17.57 -3.72 -6.61
CA ILE A 75 -17.15 -2.36 -6.99
C ILE A 75 -16.08 -1.91 -6.00
N ILE A 76 -14.87 -1.63 -6.50
CA ILE A 76 -13.77 -1.11 -5.69
C ILE A 76 -13.69 0.40 -5.86
N LYS A 77 -13.72 1.14 -4.74
CA LYS A 77 -13.53 2.60 -4.73
C LYS A 77 -12.11 2.90 -4.27
N LYS A 78 -11.30 3.48 -5.16
CA LYS A 78 -9.98 4.01 -4.84
C LYS A 78 -10.07 5.50 -4.54
N TYR A 79 -9.60 5.89 -3.36
CA TYR A 79 -9.62 7.28 -2.92
C TYR A 79 -8.23 7.87 -3.17
N LYS A 80 -8.14 8.93 -3.97
CA LYS A 80 -6.85 9.55 -4.34
C LYS A 80 -6.02 9.96 -3.13
N PHE A 81 -6.69 10.37 -2.04
CA PHE A 81 -6.06 10.69 -0.76
C PHE A 81 -5.12 9.57 -0.24
N PHE A 82 -5.46 8.30 -0.48
CA PHE A 82 -4.70 7.15 0.02
C PHE A 82 -3.83 6.47 -1.06
N GLU A 83 -3.96 6.86 -2.32
CA GLU A 83 -3.45 6.12 -3.49
C GLU A 83 -1.92 5.96 -3.50
N ASP A 84 -1.18 7.00 -3.10
CA ASP A 84 0.28 6.99 -3.10
C ASP A 84 0.89 6.39 -1.83
N GLU A 85 0.08 6.19 -0.78
CA GLU A 85 0.56 5.74 0.53
C GLU A 85 0.14 4.32 0.89
N PHE A 86 -0.98 3.81 0.39
CA PHE A 86 -1.52 2.52 0.81
C PHE A 86 -1.83 1.61 -0.37
N PHE A 87 -1.31 0.38 -0.31
CA PHE A 87 -1.39 -0.59 -1.40
C PHE A 87 -2.00 -1.91 -0.89
N GLY A 88 -2.90 -2.51 -1.67
CA GLY A 88 -3.48 -3.82 -1.38
C GLY A 88 -4.46 -3.88 -0.20
N ILE A 89 -4.91 -2.72 0.32
CA ILE A 89 -5.87 -2.62 1.44
C ILE A 89 -7.13 -1.83 1.08
N ASP A 90 -7.49 -1.77 -0.21
CA ASP A 90 -8.62 -0.98 -0.72
C ASP A 90 -9.94 -1.28 0.01
N LYS A 91 -10.23 -2.56 0.29
CA LYS A 91 -11.43 -2.96 1.04
C LYS A 91 -11.44 -2.41 2.47
N THR A 92 -10.29 -2.35 3.14
CA THR A 92 -10.15 -1.78 4.48
C THR A 92 -10.36 -0.26 4.43
N ILE A 93 -9.77 0.43 3.46
CA ILE A 93 -9.98 1.87 3.24
C ILE A 93 -11.46 2.16 2.97
N MET A 94 -12.12 1.38 2.11
CA MET A 94 -13.56 1.53 1.86
C MET A 94 -14.40 1.42 3.12
N LYS A 95 -14.07 0.52 4.07
CA LYS A 95 -14.75 0.43 5.36
C LYS A 95 -14.51 1.67 6.23
N ILE A 96 -13.29 2.19 6.27
CA ILE A 96 -12.95 3.44 6.98
C ILE A 96 -13.74 4.62 6.40
N VAL A 97 -13.77 4.76 5.07
CA VAL A 97 -14.52 5.86 4.44
C VAL A 97 -16.02 5.69 4.59
N ARG A 98 -16.54 4.45 4.61
CA ARG A 98 -17.95 4.19 4.92
C ARG A 98 -18.32 4.67 6.33
N TYR A 99 -17.44 4.40 7.32
CA TYR A 99 -17.61 4.90 8.68
C TYR A 99 -17.72 6.43 8.69
N PHE A 100 -16.78 7.13 8.03
CA PHE A 100 -16.83 8.60 7.96
C PHE A 100 -18.05 9.12 7.20
N HIS A 101 -18.48 8.45 6.13
CA HIS A 101 -19.68 8.83 5.37
C HIS A 101 -20.94 8.77 6.22
N SER A 102 -21.14 7.66 6.95
CA SER A 102 -22.27 7.48 7.85
C SER A 102 -22.23 8.47 9.03
N ALA A 103 -21.04 8.66 9.62
CA ALA A 103 -20.85 9.62 10.70
C ALA A 103 -21.06 11.08 10.25
N ALA A 104 -20.68 11.42 9.01
CA ALA A 104 -20.92 12.75 8.42
C ALA A 104 -22.42 13.04 8.23
N MET A 105 -23.23 12.00 8.03
CA MET A 105 -24.69 12.09 7.94
C MET A 105 -25.38 12.04 9.32
N ALA A 106 -24.62 12.21 10.41
CA ALA A 106 -25.10 12.10 11.78
C ALA A 106 -25.74 10.73 12.13
N GLY A 107 -25.28 9.66 11.47
CA GLY A 107 -25.65 8.28 11.82
C GLY A 107 -25.03 7.81 13.14
N GLU A 108 -25.37 6.59 13.56
CA GLU A 108 -24.91 6.01 14.83
C GLU A 108 -23.37 5.92 14.93
N GLU A 109 -22.69 5.73 13.80
CA GLU A 109 -21.21 5.67 13.74
C GLU A 109 -20.54 6.98 14.22
N ALA A 110 -21.23 8.12 14.18
CA ALA A 110 -20.74 9.38 14.76
C ALA A 110 -20.58 9.31 16.29
N ARG A 111 -21.22 8.34 16.94
CA ARG A 111 -21.20 8.09 18.39
C ARG A 111 -20.42 6.83 18.77
N GLN A 112 -19.55 6.38 17.88
CA GLN A 112 -18.73 5.19 18.09
C GLN A 112 -17.25 5.49 17.83
N VAL A 113 -16.38 4.72 18.49
CA VAL A 113 -14.93 4.78 18.30
C VAL A 113 -14.55 4.01 17.04
N LEU A 114 -13.77 4.63 16.15
CA LEU A 114 -13.16 3.91 15.04
C LEU A 114 -11.91 3.17 15.53
N TYR A 115 -11.97 1.84 15.55
CA TYR A 115 -10.92 1.00 16.11
C TYR A 115 -10.25 0.14 15.04
N LEU A 116 -8.93 0.30 14.88
CA LEU A 116 -8.12 -0.47 13.95
C LEU A 116 -7.37 -1.60 14.68
N VAL A 117 -7.55 -2.83 14.21
CA VAL A 117 -6.88 -4.03 14.73
C VAL A 117 -6.19 -4.82 13.63
N GLY A 118 -5.05 -5.41 13.95
CA GLY A 118 -4.28 -6.19 12.98
C GLY A 118 -2.88 -6.48 13.49
N PRO A 119 -2.07 -7.20 12.70
CA PRO A 119 -0.71 -7.53 13.09
C PRO A 119 0.24 -6.32 13.09
N VAL A 120 1.40 -6.48 13.70
CA VAL A 120 2.41 -5.43 13.82
C VAL A 120 2.97 -5.08 12.45
N GLY A 121 3.00 -3.80 12.07
CA GLY A 121 3.48 -3.39 10.75
C GLY A 121 2.48 -3.53 9.60
N ALA A 122 1.20 -3.82 9.89
CA ALA A 122 0.12 -3.81 8.88
C ALA A 122 -0.31 -2.40 8.42
N GLY A 123 0.35 -1.33 8.88
CA GLY A 123 0.04 0.04 8.47
C GLY A 123 -1.05 0.77 9.27
N LYS A 124 -1.50 0.22 10.41
CA LYS A 124 -2.50 0.87 11.31
C LYS A 124 -2.11 2.28 11.73
N SER A 125 -0.94 2.45 12.32
CA SER A 125 -0.45 3.77 12.75
C SER A 125 -0.18 4.69 11.57
N SER A 126 0.18 4.15 10.40
CA SER A 126 0.31 4.93 9.17
C SER A 126 -1.05 5.47 8.69
N LEU A 127 -2.12 4.68 8.79
CA LEU A 127 -3.50 5.14 8.51
C LEU A 127 -3.90 6.26 9.48
N MET A 128 -3.66 6.09 10.78
CA MET A 128 -3.93 7.15 11.77
C MET A 128 -3.15 8.43 11.47
N GLU A 129 -1.88 8.30 11.10
CA GLU A 129 -1.03 9.43 10.72
C GLU A 129 -1.49 10.10 9.42
N ALA A 130 -2.00 9.35 8.45
CA ALA A 130 -2.60 9.92 7.25
C ALA A 130 -3.84 10.76 7.59
N LEU A 131 -4.73 10.26 8.46
CA LEU A 131 -5.91 11.01 8.91
C LEU A 131 -5.55 12.29 9.69
N LYS A 132 -4.56 12.23 10.59
CA LYS A 132 -4.06 13.42 11.29
C LYS A 132 -3.45 14.45 10.34
N ARG A 133 -2.65 14.00 9.36
CA ARG A 133 -2.10 14.87 8.31
C ARG A 133 -3.18 15.50 7.44
N ALA A 134 -4.25 14.76 7.13
CA ALA A 134 -5.41 15.32 6.43
C ALA A 134 -5.98 16.52 7.18
N LEU A 135 -6.08 16.41 8.50
CA LEU A 135 -6.60 17.47 9.36
C LEU A 135 -5.61 18.65 9.48
N GLU A 136 -4.31 18.41 9.62
CA GLU A 136 -3.29 19.48 9.61
C GLU A 136 -3.25 20.27 8.30
N MET A 137 -3.53 19.62 7.17
CA MET A 137 -3.62 20.27 5.85
C MET A 137 -5.00 20.90 5.57
N SER A 138 -5.96 20.74 6.48
CA SER A 138 -7.31 21.27 6.31
C SER A 138 -7.35 22.79 6.49
N PRO A 139 -8.33 23.48 5.88
CA PRO A 139 -8.54 24.90 6.12
C PRO A 139 -8.72 25.22 7.61
N PRO A 140 -8.28 26.41 8.07
CA PRO A 140 -8.50 26.85 9.44
C PRO A 140 -9.99 26.88 9.79
N ILE A 141 -10.31 26.68 11.07
CA ILE A 141 -11.68 26.80 11.59
C ILE A 141 -11.84 28.07 12.42
N TYR A 142 -13.08 28.54 12.55
CA TYR A 142 -13.39 29.66 13.44
C TYR A 142 -13.56 29.16 14.87
N ALA A 143 -13.00 29.90 15.83
CA ALA A 143 -13.08 29.58 17.24
C ALA A 143 -13.21 30.84 18.09
N LEU A 144 -13.77 30.70 19.28
CA LEU A 144 -13.80 31.78 20.26
C LEU A 144 -12.36 32.15 20.68
N LYS A 145 -12.00 33.42 20.57
CA LYS A 145 -10.64 33.89 20.84
C LYS A 145 -10.25 33.62 22.28
N GLY A 146 -9.16 32.90 22.48
CA GLY A 146 -8.68 32.49 23.81
C GLY A 146 -9.45 31.32 24.45
N CYS A 147 -10.32 30.62 23.72
CA CYS A 147 -10.90 29.36 24.18
C CYS A 147 -9.84 28.24 24.15
N PRO A 148 -9.58 27.52 25.26
CA PRO A 148 -8.60 26.42 25.28
C PRO A 148 -9.04 25.21 24.44
N MET A 149 -10.36 25.04 24.24
CA MET A 149 -10.95 23.94 23.47
C MET A 149 -11.22 24.29 22.01
N ARG A 150 -10.97 25.54 21.57
CA ARG A 150 -11.25 26.01 20.21
C ARG A 150 -12.70 25.68 19.78
N GLU A 151 -13.63 25.97 20.67
CA GLU A 151 -15.04 25.64 20.47
C GLU A 151 -15.69 26.45 19.34
N GLU A 152 -16.79 25.93 18.81
CA GLU A 152 -17.56 26.55 17.74
C GLU A 152 -18.26 27.84 18.24
N PRO A 153 -18.06 29.01 17.59
CA PRO A 153 -18.64 30.25 18.08
C PRO A 153 -20.17 30.25 18.21
N LEU A 154 -20.90 29.43 17.44
CA LEU A 154 -22.36 29.29 17.59
C LEU A 154 -22.80 28.79 18.97
N HIS A 155 -21.91 28.23 19.79
CA HIS A 155 -22.21 27.89 21.19
C HIS A 155 -22.57 29.12 22.05
N LEU A 156 -22.22 30.34 21.61
CA LEU A 156 -22.61 31.59 22.26
C LEU A 156 -24.13 31.84 22.19
N VAL A 157 -24.83 31.26 21.21
CA VAL A 157 -26.27 31.47 21.03
C VAL A 157 -27.05 30.85 22.21
N PRO A 158 -27.82 31.66 22.96
CA PRO A 158 -28.65 31.16 24.06
C PRO A 158 -29.65 30.10 23.58
N LYS A 159 -29.90 29.07 24.41
CA LYS A 159 -30.76 27.93 24.05
C LYS A 159 -32.15 28.32 23.52
N HIS A 160 -32.73 29.41 24.03
CA HIS A 160 -34.05 29.88 23.62
C HIS A 160 -34.08 30.55 22.24
N LEU A 161 -32.94 31.03 21.72
CA LEU A 161 -32.81 31.66 20.40
C LEU A 161 -32.28 30.70 19.32
N ARG A 162 -31.76 29.52 19.70
CA ARG A 162 -31.10 28.61 18.74
C ARG A 162 -32.00 28.25 17.57
N LYS A 163 -33.28 27.95 17.81
CA LYS A 163 -34.21 27.57 16.73
C LYS A 163 -34.32 28.66 15.65
N GLU A 164 -34.41 29.92 16.06
CA GLU A 164 -34.49 31.06 15.13
C GLU A 164 -33.17 31.21 14.35
N PHE A 165 -32.03 31.08 15.02
CA PHE A 165 -30.72 31.17 14.38
C PHE A 165 -30.46 30.01 13.41
N GLU A 166 -30.84 28.78 13.79
CA GLU A 166 -30.74 27.59 12.94
C GLU A 166 -31.54 27.76 11.64
N GLU A 167 -32.76 28.32 11.73
CA GLU A 167 -33.61 28.62 10.58
C GLU A 167 -33.00 29.71 9.67
N ILE A 168 -32.45 30.78 10.25
CA ILE A 168 -31.84 31.90 9.50
C ILE A 168 -30.53 31.48 8.81
N LEU A 169 -29.68 30.74 9.52
CA LEU A 169 -28.34 30.35 9.06
C LEU A 169 -28.34 29.05 8.27
N ASN A 170 -29.44 28.29 8.28
CA ASN A 170 -29.54 26.95 7.70
C ASN A 170 -28.45 26.00 8.22
N VAL A 171 -28.24 26.01 9.54
CA VAL A 171 -27.29 25.13 10.25
C VAL A 171 -27.97 24.51 11.46
N ARG A 172 -27.32 23.51 12.07
CA ARG A 172 -27.73 22.94 13.36
C ARG A 172 -26.70 23.31 14.42
N ILE A 173 -27.17 23.88 15.54
CA ILE A 173 -26.33 24.30 16.66
C ILE A 173 -26.34 23.20 17.72
N GLU A 174 -25.34 22.33 17.66
CA GLU A 174 -25.07 21.33 18.70
C GLU A 174 -24.12 21.90 19.77
N GLY A 175 -24.15 21.32 20.98
CA GLY A 175 -23.20 21.64 22.04
C GLY A 175 -23.56 22.82 22.93
N ASP A 176 -22.69 23.12 23.88
CA ASP A 176 -22.84 24.18 24.88
C ASP A 176 -21.50 24.86 25.16
N LEU A 177 -21.57 26.15 25.52
CA LEU A 177 -20.40 26.98 25.81
C LEU A 177 -19.55 26.39 26.95
N CYS A 178 -18.23 26.26 26.76
CA CYS A 178 -17.35 25.68 27.77
C CYS A 178 -17.31 26.52 29.06
N PRO A 179 -16.94 25.94 30.22
CA PRO A 179 -16.96 26.65 31.51
C PRO A 179 -16.16 27.96 31.50
N ILE A 180 -14.99 27.96 30.86
CA ILE A 180 -14.10 29.13 30.79
C ILE A 180 -14.74 30.24 29.94
N CYS A 181 -15.23 29.92 28.73
CA CYS A 181 -15.87 30.92 27.87
C CYS A 181 -17.18 31.42 28.47
N ARG A 182 -17.93 30.57 29.19
CA ARG A 182 -19.14 30.97 29.93
C ARG A 182 -18.81 31.97 31.04
N TYR A 183 -17.74 31.73 31.79
CA TYR A 183 -17.25 32.68 32.79
C TYR A 183 -16.88 34.01 32.15
N ARG A 184 -16.13 33.99 31.03
CA ARG A 184 -15.73 35.19 30.31
C ARG A 184 -16.93 35.97 29.78
N LEU A 185 -17.89 35.31 29.15
CA LEU A 185 -19.10 35.96 28.64
C LEU A 185 -19.84 36.72 29.76
N LYS A 186 -19.99 36.11 30.93
CA LYS A 186 -20.70 36.72 32.06
C LYS A 186 -19.93 37.88 32.70
N ASN A 187 -18.62 37.73 32.90
CA ASN A 187 -17.83 38.65 33.74
C ASN A 187 -17.00 39.67 32.94
N GLU A 188 -16.54 39.31 31.73
CA GLU A 188 -15.72 40.20 30.88
C GLU A 188 -16.57 40.95 29.86
N TYR A 189 -17.65 40.32 29.36
CA TYR A 189 -18.51 40.87 28.31
C TYR A 189 -19.92 41.22 28.79
N ASN A 190 -20.22 41.13 30.09
CA ASN A 190 -21.53 41.45 30.69
C ASN A 190 -22.74 40.76 30.03
N GLY A 191 -22.53 39.59 29.42
CA GLY A 191 -23.55 38.84 28.68
C GLY A 191 -23.76 39.26 27.23
N GLU A 192 -23.03 40.27 26.73
CA GLU A 192 -23.05 40.73 25.33
C GLU A 192 -22.28 39.74 24.43
N TYR A 193 -22.95 38.65 24.06
CA TYR A 193 -22.34 37.57 23.26
C TYR A 193 -22.05 37.98 21.81
N GLU A 194 -22.73 39.01 21.31
CA GLU A 194 -22.56 39.57 19.97
C GLU A 194 -21.18 40.23 19.77
N ARG A 195 -20.55 40.69 20.86
CA ARG A 195 -19.24 41.34 20.86
C ARG A 195 -18.08 40.38 21.14
N PHE A 196 -18.38 39.11 21.42
CA PHE A 196 -17.35 38.15 21.79
C PHE A 196 -16.39 37.94 20.61
N PRO A 197 -15.06 38.03 20.82
CA PRO A 197 -14.10 37.92 19.73
C PRO A 197 -13.97 36.49 19.18
N VAL A 198 -13.90 36.38 17.87
CA VAL A 198 -13.73 35.14 17.09
C VAL A 198 -12.44 35.25 16.28
N GLU A 199 -11.69 34.15 16.22
CA GLU A 199 -10.45 34.05 15.43
C GLU A 199 -10.41 32.76 14.61
N THR A 200 -9.66 32.75 13.51
CA THR A 200 -9.34 31.49 12.80
C THR A 200 -8.17 30.77 13.48
N VAL A 201 -8.34 29.46 13.69
CA VAL A 201 -7.33 28.57 14.28
C VAL A 201 -7.05 27.38 13.38
N ASP A 202 -5.76 27.07 13.23
CA ASP A 202 -5.27 25.95 12.44
C ASP A 202 -5.25 24.66 13.28
N PHE A 203 -5.07 23.53 12.60
CA PHE A 203 -4.80 22.23 13.23
C PHE A 203 -3.29 21.97 13.32
N SER A 204 -2.85 21.34 14.42
CA SER A 204 -1.46 20.96 14.59
C SER A 204 -1.29 19.85 15.62
N ILE A 205 -0.59 18.78 15.25
CA ILE A 205 -0.16 17.72 16.17
C ILE A 205 0.84 18.32 17.17
N ARG A 206 1.85 19.03 16.66
CA ARG A 206 2.95 19.58 17.48
C ARG A 206 2.47 20.58 18.53
N SER A 207 1.53 21.45 18.16
CA SER A 207 0.97 22.44 19.08
C SER A 207 -0.27 21.95 19.82
N ARG A 208 -0.65 20.66 19.68
CA ARG A 208 -1.87 20.07 20.27
C ARG A 208 -3.10 20.92 19.97
N LYS A 209 -3.31 21.26 18.70
CA LYS A 209 -4.48 21.99 18.20
C LYS A 209 -5.32 21.06 17.35
N GLY A 210 -6.35 20.49 17.95
CA GLY A 210 -7.38 19.66 17.29
C GLY A 210 -6.91 18.26 17.03
N ILE A 211 -5.76 17.91 17.58
CA ILE A 211 -5.22 16.56 17.55
C ILE A 211 -4.69 16.27 18.95
N GLY A 212 -5.43 15.44 19.69
CA GLY A 212 -5.02 14.86 20.95
C GLY A 212 -4.47 13.45 20.74
N VAL A 213 -3.37 13.12 21.40
CA VAL A 213 -2.78 11.76 21.35
C VAL A 213 -2.62 11.26 22.77
N VAL A 214 -3.20 10.09 23.03
CA VAL A 214 -3.15 9.38 24.30
C VAL A 214 -2.19 8.19 24.13
N PRO A 215 -0.96 8.26 24.67
CA PRO A 215 -0.04 7.14 24.66
C PRO A 215 -0.52 6.04 25.62
N PRO A 216 -0.03 4.79 25.47
CA PRO A 216 -0.25 3.77 26.49
C PRO A 216 0.42 4.20 27.79
N VAL A 217 -0.33 4.21 28.89
CA VAL A 217 0.16 4.63 30.21
C VAL A 217 0.29 3.39 31.09
N ASP A 218 1.33 3.33 31.93
CA ASP A 218 1.46 2.27 32.94
C ASP A 218 0.22 2.31 33.86
N PRO A 219 -0.50 1.19 34.06
CA PRO A 219 -1.67 1.12 34.93
C PRO A 219 -1.45 1.78 36.30
N ASN A 220 -0.24 1.65 36.87
CA ASN A 220 0.05 2.18 38.20
C ASN A 220 0.22 3.71 38.25
N ASN A 221 0.36 4.37 37.10
CA ASN A 221 0.59 5.81 36.98
C ASN A 221 -0.47 6.51 36.10
N GLN A 222 -1.67 5.94 36.06
CA GLN A 222 -2.76 6.45 35.25
C GLN A 222 -3.52 7.59 35.96
N ASP A 223 -3.41 8.81 35.41
CA ASP A 223 -4.17 10.00 35.83
C ASP A 223 -5.15 10.46 34.74
N THR A 224 -6.45 10.44 35.04
CA THR A 224 -7.52 10.86 34.12
C THR A 224 -7.35 12.30 33.62
N SER A 225 -6.54 13.12 34.29
CA SER A 225 -6.18 14.47 33.84
C SER A 225 -5.58 14.51 32.43
N VAL A 226 -4.90 13.44 31.99
CA VAL A 226 -4.38 13.31 30.63
C VAL A 226 -5.50 13.37 29.58
N LEU A 227 -6.70 12.90 29.94
CA LEU A 227 -7.87 12.88 29.07
C LEU A 227 -8.69 14.17 29.14
N ILE A 228 -9.03 14.60 30.36
CA ILE A 228 -10.04 15.64 30.60
C ILE A 228 -9.49 17.00 31.06
N GLY A 229 -8.18 17.07 31.35
CA GLY A 229 -7.52 18.25 31.91
C GLY A 229 -7.37 18.19 33.42
N SER A 230 -6.78 19.23 34.02
CA SER A 230 -6.47 19.27 35.45
C SER A 230 -7.06 20.48 36.16
N VAL A 231 -7.04 20.45 37.49
CA VAL A 231 -7.31 21.62 38.33
C VAL A 231 -5.98 22.23 38.76
N ASP A 232 -5.83 23.54 38.62
CA ASP A 232 -4.65 24.31 39.01
C ASP A 232 -4.62 24.50 40.52
N ILE A 233 -3.85 23.64 41.20
CA ILE A 233 -3.74 23.59 42.67
C ILE A 233 -3.33 24.95 43.25
N SER A 234 -2.54 25.75 42.53
CA SER A 234 -2.09 27.06 43.00
C SER A 234 -3.20 28.10 43.17
N LYS A 235 -4.36 27.86 42.55
CA LYS A 235 -5.52 28.75 42.58
C LYS A 235 -6.67 28.25 43.45
N ILE A 236 -6.57 27.02 43.97
CA ILE A 236 -7.61 26.42 44.83
C ILE A 236 -7.75 27.17 46.16
N ASP A 237 -6.66 27.78 46.66
CA ASP A 237 -6.72 28.63 47.86
C ASP A 237 -7.50 29.94 47.63
N LEU A 238 -7.64 30.36 46.36
CA LEU A 238 -8.30 31.62 45.97
C LEU A 238 -9.74 31.40 45.50
N TYR A 239 -10.04 30.24 44.91
CA TYR A 239 -11.32 29.93 44.29
C TYR A 239 -11.73 28.47 44.55
N PRO A 240 -13.04 28.18 44.62
CA PRO A 240 -13.54 26.81 44.72
C PRO A 240 -13.02 25.89 43.60
N GLU A 241 -12.92 24.58 43.87
CA GLU A 241 -12.44 23.57 42.91
C GLU A 241 -13.27 23.49 41.62
N ASP A 242 -14.53 23.89 41.65
CA ASP A 242 -15.45 23.93 40.51
C ASP A 242 -15.49 25.29 39.78
N ASP A 243 -14.69 26.28 40.21
CA ASP A 243 -14.60 27.58 39.56
C ASP A 243 -13.87 27.47 38.20
N PRO A 244 -14.44 27.99 37.09
CA PRO A 244 -13.80 27.91 35.78
C PRO A 244 -12.37 28.46 35.70
N ARG A 245 -11.99 29.38 36.60
CA ARG A 245 -10.64 29.98 36.65
C ARG A 245 -9.55 29.05 37.20
N VAL A 246 -9.94 28.00 37.93
CA VAL A 246 -9.00 26.97 38.40
C VAL A 246 -8.84 25.83 37.40
N LEU A 247 -9.71 25.76 36.38
CA LEU A 247 -9.69 24.66 35.41
C LEU A 247 -8.61 24.87 34.34
N SER A 248 -7.85 23.81 34.07
CA SER A 248 -6.92 23.71 32.95
C SER A 248 -7.47 22.69 31.95
N LEU A 249 -8.17 23.17 30.93
CA LEU A 249 -8.74 22.34 29.85
C LEU A 249 -7.67 21.97 28.80
N ASN A 250 -6.67 21.20 29.21
CA ASN A 250 -5.50 20.82 28.40
C ASN A 250 -5.38 19.30 28.15
N GLY A 251 -6.36 18.52 28.61
CA GLY A 251 -6.46 17.08 28.36
C GLY A 251 -6.65 16.75 26.88
N ALA A 252 -6.46 15.48 26.53
CA ALA A 252 -6.53 14.99 25.15
C ALA A 252 -7.86 15.33 24.46
N PHE A 253 -8.99 15.21 25.15
CA PHE A 253 -10.30 15.57 24.59
C PHE A 253 -10.49 17.08 24.47
N ASN A 254 -9.94 17.88 25.38
CA ASN A 254 -10.02 19.34 25.28
C ASN A 254 -9.23 19.85 24.07
N VAL A 255 -7.98 19.39 23.93
CA VAL A 255 -7.10 19.81 22.84
C VAL A 255 -7.50 19.21 21.50
N GLY A 256 -8.06 17.99 21.51
CA GLY A 256 -8.54 17.28 20.33
C GLY A 256 -9.94 17.70 19.85
N ASN A 257 -10.61 18.60 20.57
CA ASN A 257 -11.93 19.10 20.19
C ASN A 257 -11.94 19.74 18.79
N ARG A 258 -13.07 19.61 18.11
CA ARG A 258 -13.30 19.86 16.68
C ARG A 258 -12.33 19.11 15.75
N GLY A 259 -11.73 18.02 16.20
CA GLY A 259 -10.70 17.31 15.43
C GLY A 259 -10.60 15.82 15.79
N ILE A 260 -9.40 15.35 16.14
CA ILE A 260 -9.10 13.93 16.39
C ILE A 260 -8.56 13.74 17.81
N VAL A 261 -8.97 12.64 18.45
CA VAL A 261 -8.32 12.06 19.63
C VAL A 261 -7.89 10.63 19.30
N GLU A 262 -6.59 10.37 19.34
CA GLU A 262 -5.99 9.06 19.07
C GLU A 262 -5.63 8.34 20.37
N PHE A 263 -6.08 7.09 20.52
CA PHE A 263 -5.68 6.16 21.57
C PHE A 263 -4.72 5.10 21.02
N ILE A 264 -3.46 5.17 21.44
CA ILE A 264 -2.41 4.23 21.03
C ILE A 264 -2.42 3.04 21.98
N GLU A 265 -2.59 1.83 21.42
CA GLU A 265 -2.67 0.58 22.20
C GLU A 265 -3.76 0.66 23.30
N VAL A 266 -4.95 1.11 22.92
CA VAL A 266 -6.05 1.52 23.82
C VAL A 266 -6.34 0.55 24.97
N PHE A 267 -6.25 -0.77 24.74
CA PHE A 267 -6.56 -1.80 25.75
C PHE A 267 -5.43 -2.14 26.71
N LYS A 268 -4.28 -1.45 26.62
CA LYS A 268 -3.28 -1.47 27.70
C LYS A 268 -3.67 -0.57 28.87
N ASN A 269 -4.65 0.32 28.67
CA ASN A 269 -5.15 1.20 29.72
C ASN A 269 -6.21 0.53 30.59
N GLU A 270 -6.44 1.05 31.78
CA GLU A 270 -7.48 0.55 32.68
C GLU A 270 -8.89 0.88 32.16
N THR A 271 -9.90 0.16 32.66
CA THR A 271 -11.29 0.31 32.23
C THR A 271 -11.84 1.72 32.49
N GLU A 272 -11.39 2.41 33.54
CA GLU A 272 -11.78 3.79 33.86
C GLU A 272 -11.45 4.78 32.74
N TYR A 273 -10.30 4.62 32.09
CA TYR A 273 -9.91 5.42 30.92
C TYR A 273 -10.85 5.21 29.74
N LEU A 274 -11.33 3.97 29.57
CA LEU A 274 -12.26 3.62 28.49
C LEU A 274 -13.65 4.18 28.74
N HIS A 275 -14.08 4.33 30.00
CA HIS A 275 -15.37 4.95 30.33
C HIS A 275 -15.45 6.42 29.90
N THR A 276 -14.34 7.17 30.05
CA THR A 276 -14.28 8.56 29.55
C THR A 276 -14.45 8.61 28.03
N MET A 277 -13.79 7.69 27.32
CA MET A 277 -13.90 7.57 25.87
C MET A 277 -15.34 7.26 25.41
N ILE A 278 -16.03 6.36 26.10
CA ILE A 278 -17.44 6.00 25.80
C ILE A 278 -18.38 7.18 26.05
N THR A 279 -18.16 7.89 27.15
CA THR A 279 -18.97 9.06 27.50
C THR A 279 -18.81 10.14 26.42
N ALA A 280 -17.56 10.36 25.97
CA ALA A 280 -17.24 11.28 24.89
C ALA A 280 -17.92 10.91 23.57
N THR A 281 -18.03 9.61 23.23
CA THR A 281 -18.71 9.18 22.01
C THR A 281 -20.23 9.25 22.11
N GLN A 282 -20.81 8.76 23.20
CA GLN A 282 -22.26 8.57 23.34
C GLN A 282 -22.97 9.90 23.67
N GLU A 283 -22.45 10.65 24.65
CA GLU A 283 -23.07 11.89 25.14
C GLU A 283 -22.54 13.12 24.41
N LYS A 284 -21.55 12.94 23.51
CA LYS A 284 -20.79 14.05 22.92
C LYS A 284 -20.27 15.01 23.98
N SER A 285 -19.92 14.48 25.15
CA SER A 285 -19.56 15.25 26.32
C SER A 285 -18.51 14.51 27.14
N ILE A 286 -17.61 15.25 27.77
CA ILE A 286 -16.56 14.73 28.64
C ILE A 286 -16.73 15.29 30.06
N PRO A 287 -16.29 14.55 31.10
CA PRO A 287 -16.18 15.11 32.43
C PRO A 287 -15.32 16.37 32.44
N SER A 288 -15.71 17.38 33.21
CA SER A 288 -14.83 18.51 33.53
C SER A 288 -13.78 18.05 34.53
N PRO A 289 -12.56 18.62 34.53
CA PRO A 289 -11.68 18.52 35.68
C PRO A 289 -12.41 19.01 36.94
N GLY A 290 -12.22 18.32 38.06
CA GLY A 290 -12.95 18.60 39.31
C GLY A 290 -14.42 18.18 39.27
N LYS A 291 -15.26 18.75 40.14
CA LYS A 291 -16.70 18.42 40.26
C LYS A 291 -17.58 19.32 39.37
N GLY A 292 -17.10 19.63 38.17
CA GLY A 292 -17.78 20.51 37.21
C GLY A 292 -18.85 19.81 36.35
N SER A 293 -19.64 20.61 35.62
CA SER A 293 -20.58 20.07 34.63
C SER A 293 -19.85 19.42 33.46
N MET A 294 -20.47 18.43 32.82
CA MET A 294 -20.00 17.85 31.57
C MET A 294 -19.74 18.93 30.50
N ILE A 295 -18.69 18.76 29.71
CA ILE A 295 -18.24 19.70 28.68
C ILE A 295 -18.46 19.07 27.32
N TYR A 296 -19.12 19.79 26.41
CA TYR A 296 -19.35 19.31 25.05
C TYR A 296 -18.05 19.02 24.29
N PHE A 297 -18.06 17.94 23.51
CA PHE A 297 -16.96 17.47 22.68
C PHE A 297 -17.46 17.07 21.29
N ASP A 298 -17.00 17.81 20.28
CA ASP A 298 -17.10 17.41 18.88
C ASP A 298 -15.73 16.86 18.44
N GLY A 299 -15.59 15.56 18.25
CA GLY A 299 -14.34 15.02 17.73
C GLY A 299 -14.46 13.56 17.29
N ILE A 300 -13.50 13.17 16.47
CA ILE A 300 -13.31 11.80 15.99
C ILE A 300 -12.43 11.08 17.00
N ILE A 301 -12.87 9.94 17.49
CA ILE A 301 -12.08 9.11 18.40
C ILE A 301 -11.55 7.93 17.60
N LEU A 302 -10.23 7.90 17.45
CA LEU A 302 -9.48 6.86 16.75
C LEU A 302 -8.76 6.00 17.78
N ALA A 303 -8.85 4.69 17.66
CA ALA A 303 -8.12 3.78 18.52
C ALA A 303 -7.43 2.69 17.70
N HIS A 304 -6.30 2.19 18.18
CA HIS A 304 -5.70 1.00 17.60
C HIS A 304 -5.03 0.12 18.64
N SER A 305 -4.96 -1.19 18.39
CA SER A 305 -4.13 -2.10 19.17
C SER A 305 -3.66 -3.29 18.34
N ASN A 306 -2.86 -4.15 18.97
CA ASN A 306 -2.57 -5.46 18.42
C ASN A 306 -3.76 -6.41 18.66
N GLU A 307 -3.72 -7.58 18.01
CA GLU A 307 -4.78 -8.57 18.11
C GLU A 307 -4.79 -9.33 19.45
N ALA A 308 -3.64 -9.50 20.09
CA ALA A 308 -3.53 -10.18 21.38
C ALA A 308 -4.26 -9.39 22.49
N GLU A 309 -4.06 -8.07 22.56
CA GLU A 309 -4.75 -7.18 23.48
C GLU A 309 -6.26 -7.17 23.21
N TRP A 310 -6.66 -7.15 21.93
CA TRP A 310 -8.09 -7.25 21.56
C TRP A 310 -8.73 -8.53 22.07
N ASN A 311 -8.06 -9.68 21.86
CA ASN A 311 -8.60 -10.96 22.28
C ASN A 311 -8.68 -11.07 23.81
N LYS A 312 -7.66 -10.56 24.51
CA LYS A 312 -7.66 -10.45 25.98
C LYS A 312 -8.83 -9.58 26.46
N PHE A 313 -8.98 -8.39 25.88
CA PHE A 313 -10.05 -7.46 26.24
C PHE A 313 -11.45 -8.03 25.97
N LYS A 314 -11.66 -8.65 24.81
CA LYS A 314 -12.93 -9.28 24.41
C LYS A 314 -13.30 -10.47 25.30
N SER A 315 -12.32 -11.19 25.85
CA SER A 315 -12.57 -12.35 26.70
C SER A 315 -13.19 -12.01 28.06
N ASP A 316 -13.10 -10.75 28.48
CA ASP A 316 -13.66 -10.26 29.73
C ASP A 316 -15.07 -9.72 29.53
N HIS A 317 -16.05 -10.35 30.18
CA HIS A 317 -17.48 -10.00 30.08
C HIS A 317 -17.81 -8.62 30.66
N THR A 318 -16.99 -8.08 31.56
CA THR A 318 -17.21 -6.74 32.12
C THR A 318 -17.10 -5.63 31.07
N ASN A 319 -16.44 -5.92 29.93
CA ASN A 319 -16.17 -4.98 28.85
C ASN A 319 -17.25 -4.94 27.76
N GLU A 320 -18.34 -5.70 27.89
CA GLU A 320 -19.38 -5.84 26.85
C GLU A 320 -19.97 -4.49 26.41
N ALA A 321 -20.23 -3.58 27.35
CA ALA A 321 -20.73 -2.24 27.07
C ALA A 321 -19.77 -1.40 26.21
N ILE A 322 -18.46 -1.66 26.29
CA ILE A 322 -17.42 -0.95 25.53
C ILE A 322 -17.38 -1.49 24.09
N LEU A 323 -17.57 -2.79 23.91
CA LEU A 323 -17.53 -3.44 22.61
C LEU A 323 -18.62 -2.92 21.65
N ASP A 324 -19.81 -2.64 22.16
CA ASP A 324 -20.94 -2.08 21.37
C ASP A 324 -20.65 -0.65 20.87
N ARG A 325 -19.73 0.06 21.52
CA ARG A 325 -19.33 1.43 21.18
C ARG A 325 -18.14 1.52 20.24
N ILE A 326 -17.67 0.38 19.73
CA ILE A 326 -16.49 0.30 18.89
C ILE A 326 -16.84 -0.22 17.50
N VAL A 327 -16.53 0.57 16.48
CA VAL A 327 -16.49 0.10 15.09
C VAL A 327 -15.14 -0.53 14.82
N LYS A 328 -15.08 -1.86 14.93
CA LYS A 328 -13.87 -2.64 14.64
C LYS A 328 -13.63 -2.75 13.13
N ILE A 329 -12.47 -2.29 12.68
CA ILE A 329 -11.96 -2.54 11.33
C ILE A 329 -10.65 -3.31 11.41
N GLU A 330 -10.62 -4.47 10.75
CA GLU A 330 -9.43 -5.28 10.60
C GLU A 330 -8.53 -4.75 9.49
N VAL A 331 -7.25 -4.62 9.79
CA VAL A 331 -6.19 -4.18 8.89
C VAL A 331 -5.20 -5.35 8.72
N PRO A 332 -5.47 -6.27 7.78
CA PRO A 332 -4.56 -7.37 7.49
C PRO A 332 -3.33 -6.86 6.73
N TYR A 333 -2.30 -7.70 6.65
CA TYR A 333 -1.21 -7.48 5.70
C TYR A 333 -1.70 -7.60 4.25
N CYS A 334 -1.01 -6.93 3.32
CA CYS A 334 -1.23 -7.11 1.90
C CYS A 334 -0.88 -8.54 1.47
N LEU A 335 -1.75 -9.12 0.65
CA LEU A 335 -1.62 -10.48 0.09
C LEU A 335 -1.45 -10.48 -1.43
N GLU A 336 -1.50 -9.30 -2.07
CA GLU A 336 -1.26 -9.15 -3.50
C GLU A 336 0.23 -8.83 -3.73
N LEU A 337 0.93 -9.66 -4.51
CA LEU A 337 2.37 -9.51 -4.75
C LEU A 337 2.71 -8.15 -5.36
N ASN A 338 1.96 -7.74 -6.38
CA ASN A 338 2.20 -6.47 -7.07
C ASN A 338 2.01 -5.26 -6.16
N GLU A 339 1.12 -5.35 -5.17
CA GLU A 339 0.88 -4.26 -4.22
C GLU A 339 1.91 -4.29 -3.08
N GLU A 340 2.33 -5.46 -2.63
CA GLU A 340 3.39 -5.61 -1.62
C GLU A 340 4.74 -5.07 -2.12
N ILE A 341 5.08 -5.26 -3.41
CA ILE A 341 6.29 -4.68 -4.02
C ILE A 341 6.27 -3.15 -3.88
N LYS A 342 5.15 -2.49 -4.20
CA LYS A 342 5.01 -1.04 -4.07
C LYS A 342 5.20 -0.54 -2.65
N ILE A 343 4.80 -1.33 -1.64
CA ILE A 343 5.04 -1.00 -0.23
C ILE A 343 6.53 -0.86 0.04
N TYR A 344 7.34 -1.84 -0.39
CA TYR A 344 8.79 -1.80 -0.19
C TYR A 344 9.46 -0.71 -1.02
N GLU A 345 9.09 -0.55 -2.29
CA GLU A 345 9.60 0.54 -3.14
C GLU A 345 9.33 1.93 -2.52
N LYS A 346 8.12 2.15 -2.01
CA LYS A 346 7.77 3.40 -1.33
C LYS A 346 8.66 3.65 -0.11
N ILE A 347 8.91 2.62 0.71
CA ILE A 347 9.75 2.77 1.92
C ILE A 347 11.21 3.03 1.52
N LEU A 348 11.73 2.28 0.55
CA LEU A 348 13.10 2.45 0.04
C LEU A 348 13.33 3.82 -0.58
N ARG A 349 12.34 4.39 -1.30
CA ARG A 349 12.42 5.76 -1.84
C ARG A 349 12.56 6.84 -0.76
N LYS A 350 12.15 6.56 0.48
CA LYS A 350 12.32 7.47 1.62
C LYS A 350 13.67 7.27 2.35
N SER A 351 14.41 6.24 1.99
CA SER A 351 15.74 5.97 2.52
C SER A 351 16.82 6.78 1.80
N LYS A 352 18.03 6.81 2.36
CA LYS A 352 19.20 7.43 1.73
C LYS A 352 20.10 6.43 0.99
N PHE A 353 19.66 5.18 0.84
CA PHE A 353 20.44 4.18 0.13
C PHE A 353 20.54 4.56 -1.36
N ASP A 354 21.77 4.58 -1.88
CA ASP A 354 22.10 4.84 -3.28
C ASP A 354 22.48 3.56 -4.04
N ALA A 355 22.55 2.44 -3.33
CA ALA A 355 22.89 1.15 -3.90
C ALA A 355 21.89 0.71 -4.97
N HIS A 356 22.44 0.08 -6.02
CA HIS A 356 21.65 -0.49 -7.09
C HIS A 356 20.86 -1.72 -6.62
N ILE A 357 19.55 -1.74 -6.86
CA ILE A 357 18.70 -2.90 -6.57
C ILE A 357 18.41 -3.62 -7.88
N ALA A 358 18.95 -4.83 -8.03
CA ALA A 358 18.72 -5.63 -9.23
C ALA A 358 17.21 -5.97 -9.39
N PRO A 359 16.72 -6.12 -10.63
CA PRO A 359 15.38 -6.62 -10.92
C PRO A 359 15.02 -7.88 -10.11
N HIS A 360 13.74 -8.04 -9.83
CA HIS A 360 13.16 -9.14 -9.04
C HIS A 360 13.64 -9.23 -7.57
N THR A 361 14.58 -8.40 -7.10
CA THR A 361 15.08 -8.46 -5.71
C THR A 361 13.96 -8.17 -4.69
N ILE A 362 13.20 -7.10 -4.91
CA ILE A 362 12.06 -6.73 -4.05
C ILE A 362 10.93 -7.75 -4.20
N GLU A 363 10.71 -8.26 -5.42
CA GLU A 363 9.69 -9.27 -5.71
C GLU A 363 9.93 -10.54 -4.90
N ILE A 364 11.17 -11.04 -4.84
CA ILE A 364 11.53 -12.23 -4.04
C ILE A 364 11.30 -12.00 -2.54
N ALA A 365 11.65 -10.82 -2.04
CA ALA A 365 11.37 -10.45 -0.65
C ALA A 365 9.86 -10.39 -0.36
N ALA A 366 9.08 -9.83 -1.28
CA ALA A 366 7.62 -9.75 -1.20
C ALA A 366 6.94 -11.12 -1.30
N MET A 367 7.42 -12.01 -2.17
CA MET A 367 6.96 -13.39 -2.25
C MET A 367 7.14 -14.11 -0.92
N PHE A 368 8.32 -13.99 -0.29
CA PHE A 368 8.55 -14.54 1.04
C PHE A 368 7.55 -14.02 2.06
N ALA A 369 7.38 -12.69 2.13
CA ALA A 369 6.44 -12.07 3.04
C ALA A 369 5.02 -12.65 2.89
N ILE A 370 4.50 -12.71 1.66
CA ILE A 370 3.16 -13.21 1.37
C ILE A 370 3.03 -14.70 1.69
N LEU A 371 4.00 -15.54 1.31
CA LEU A 371 3.96 -16.98 1.61
C LEU A 371 3.87 -17.28 3.11
N THR A 372 4.46 -16.43 3.96
CA THR A 372 4.33 -16.56 5.42
C THR A 372 2.97 -16.11 5.96
N ARG A 373 2.22 -15.29 5.22
CA ARG A 373 0.91 -14.72 5.59
C ARG A 373 -0.28 -15.53 5.07
N LEU A 374 -0.05 -16.38 4.07
CA LEU A 374 -1.04 -17.30 3.51
C LEU A 374 -1.18 -18.55 4.38
N ALA A 375 -2.42 -18.89 4.72
CA ALA A 375 -2.71 -20.17 5.37
C ALA A 375 -2.50 -21.33 4.38
N PRO A 376 -2.01 -22.50 4.83
CA PRO A 376 -1.93 -23.68 3.97
C PRO A 376 -3.34 -24.07 3.47
N SER A 377 -3.43 -24.56 2.24
CA SER A 377 -4.67 -25.05 1.65
C SER A 377 -4.49 -26.49 1.18
N ASN A 378 -5.55 -27.28 1.26
CA ASN A 378 -5.54 -28.64 0.72
C ASN A 378 -5.74 -28.69 -0.80
N LYS A 379 -6.12 -27.57 -1.44
CA LYS A 379 -6.49 -27.52 -2.87
C LYS A 379 -5.33 -27.16 -3.79
N VAL A 380 -4.40 -26.36 -3.31
CA VAL A 380 -3.31 -25.74 -4.08
C VAL A 380 -2.03 -25.64 -3.24
N ASP A 381 -0.88 -25.70 -3.90
CA ASP A 381 0.39 -25.41 -3.24
C ASP A 381 0.54 -23.91 -2.91
N PRO A 382 1.46 -23.53 -2.00
CA PRO A 382 1.60 -22.15 -1.55
C PRO A 382 1.92 -21.13 -2.65
N MET A 383 2.74 -21.50 -3.65
CA MET A 383 3.13 -20.59 -4.72
C MET A 383 1.96 -20.35 -5.68
N THR A 384 1.24 -21.42 -6.00
CA THR A 384 0.00 -21.33 -6.78
C THR A 384 -1.04 -20.47 -6.06
N LYS A 385 -1.20 -20.64 -4.74
CA LYS A 385 -2.10 -19.79 -3.93
C LYS A 385 -1.70 -18.30 -4.00
N LEU A 386 -0.41 -17.99 -3.88
CA LEU A 386 0.08 -16.62 -4.00
C LEU A 386 -0.29 -15.99 -5.35
N LYS A 387 -0.11 -16.72 -6.46
CA LYS A 387 -0.46 -16.26 -7.80
C LYS A 387 -1.95 -15.99 -7.99
N ILE A 388 -2.82 -16.83 -7.40
CA ILE A 388 -4.28 -16.60 -7.38
C ILE A 388 -4.60 -15.28 -6.69
N TYR A 389 -3.98 -15.04 -5.53
CA TYR A 389 -4.20 -13.82 -4.76
C TYR A 389 -3.66 -12.58 -5.48
N ASN A 390 -2.62 -12.73 -6.31
CA ASN A 390 -2.14 -11.68 -7.20
C ASN A 390 -3.04 -11.45 -8.44
N GLY A 391 -4.02 -12.33 -8.68
CA GLY A 391 -4.96 -12.26 -9.81
C GLY A 391 -4.40 -12.82 -11.13
N GLU A 392 -3.40 -13.70 -11.05
CA GLU A 392 -2.83 -14.40 -12.20
C GLU A 392 -3.70 -15.59 -12.64
N GLU A 393 -3.64 -15.94 -13.93
CA GLU A 393 -4.28 -17.16 -14.43
C GLU A 393 -3.34 -18.36 -14.22
N ILE A 394 -3.86 -19.40 -13.58
CA ILE A 394 -3.13 -20.66 -13.44
C ILE A 394 -3.53 -21.60 -14.57
N ILE A 395 -2.54 -21.97 -15.37
CA ILE A 395 -2.68 -23.00 -16.40
C ILE A 395 -1.79 -24.17 -15.96
N GLU A 396 -2.39 -25.23 -15.41
CA GLU A 396 -1.68 -26.49 -15.15
C GLU A 396 -2.05 -27.54 -16.22
N LYS A 397 -1.05 -28.09 -16.92
CA LYS A 397 -1.18 -29.25 -17.83
C LYS A 397 -2.33 -29.14 -18.87
N GLY A 398 -2.54 -27.97 -19.46
CA GLY A 398 -3.53 -27.78 -20.53
C GLY A 398 -4.99 -27.78 -20.08
N MET A 399 -5.26 -27.87 -18.77
CA MET A 399 -6.60 -27.67 -18.20
C MET A 399 -6.57 -26.49 -17.23
N THR A 400 -7.42 -25.49 -17.45
CA THR A 400 -7.64 -24.42 -16.47
C THR A 400 -8.28 -25.03 -15.23
N LYS A 401 -7.50 -25.31 -14.19
CA LYS A 401 -8.02 -25.64 -12.86
C LYS A 401 -8.67 -24.37 -12.32
N LYS A 402 -9.99 -24.25 -12.44
CA LYS A 402 -10.75 -23.13 -11.89
C LYS A 402 -10.84 -23.29 -10.37
N VAL A 403 -9.74 -23.01 -9.67
CA VAL A 403 -9.78 -22.83 -8.22
C VAL A 403 -10.28 -21.41 -7.97
N ASP A 404 -11.43 -21.29 -7.31
CA ASP A 404 -12.00 -20.00 -6.98
C ASP A 404 -11.26 -19.38 -5.78
N ILE A 405 -10.87 -18.11 -5.89
CA ILE A 405 -10.26 -17.37 -4.79
C ILE A 405 -11.23 -17.24 -3.59
N PHE A 406 -12.54 -17.19 -3.85
CA PHE A 406 -13.53 -17.05 -2.79
C PHE A 406 -13.54 -18.28 -1.89
N GLU A 407 -13.47 -19.48 -2.47
CA GLU A 407 -13.34 -20.73 -1.70
C GLU A 407 -12.07 -20.77 -0.84
N LEU A 408 -10.95 -20.24 -1.36
CA LEU A 408 -9.68 -20.17 -0.60
C LEU A 408 -9.76 -19.18 0.55
N LYS A 409 -10.46 -18.05 0.36
CA LYS A 409 -10.71 -17.05 1.42
C LYS A 409 -11.67 -17.58 2.49
N GLU A 410 -12.64 -18.41 2.11
CA GLU A 410 -13.54 -19.08 3.04
C GLU A 410 -12.83 -20.16 3.88
N GLU A 411 -11.88 -20.90 3.29
CA GLU A 411 -11.04 -21.87 4.02
C GLU A 411 -10.19 -21.19 5.10
N ALA A 412 -9.79 -19.93 4.88
CA ALA A 412 -8.88 -19.19 5.75
C ALA A 412 -9.36 -17.74 6.02
N PRO A 413 -10.37 -17.55 6.89
CA PRO A 413 -10.96 -16.22 7.13
C PRO A 413 -10.01 -15.22 7.79
N ARG A 414 -8.92 -15.68 8.43
CA ARG A 414 -7.93 -14.85 9.14
C ARG A 414 -6.64 -14.66 8.35
N GLU A 415 -6.67 -14.86 7.04
CA GLU A 415 -5.49 -14.73 6.21
C GLU A 415 -4.94 -13.29 6.20
N GLY A 416 -3.61 -13.15 6.23
CA GLY A 416 -2.97 -11.84 6.37
C GLY A 416 -2.99 -11.26 7.79
N MET A 417 -3.58 -11.94 8.79
CA MET A 417 -3.52 -11.52 10.20
C MET A 417 -2.29 -12.09 10.93
N THR A 418 -1.60 -13.05 10.35
CA THR A 418 -0.37 -13.68 10.87
C THR A 418 0.73 -13.66 9.80
N GLY A 419 1.94 -14.06 10.19
CA GLY A 419 3.11 -14.11 9.30
C GLY A 419 4.07 -12.94 9.47
N ILE A 420 5.02 -12.85 8.55
CA ILE A 420 6.13 -11.90 8.63
C ILE A 420 5.66 -10.47 8.32
N SER A 421 6.05 -9.56 9.22
CA SER A 421 5.77 -8.13 9.08
C SER A 421 6.58 -7.47 7.97
N THR A 422 6.03 -6.41 7.39
CA THR A 422 6.76 -5.51 6.48
C THR A 422 8.06 -4.97 7.10
N ARG A 423 8.06 -4.71 8.42
CA ARG A 423 9.25 -4.24 9.16
C ARG A 423 10.39 -5.27 9.14
N PHE A 424 10.08 -6.56 9.26
CA PHE A 424 11.09 -7.60 9.18
C PHE A 424 11.75 -7.64 7.80
N ILE A 425 10.97 -7.57 6.72
CA ILE A 425 11.49 -7.56 5.36
C ILE A 425 12.34 -6.32 5.10
N MET A 426 11.90 -5.15 5.58
CA MET A 426 12.72 -3.94 5.50
C MET A 426 14.05 -4.11 6.24
N LYS A 427 14.05 -4.69 7.45
CA LYS A 427 15.30 -4.96 8.16
C LYS A 427 16.23 -5.87 7.36
N VAL A 428 15.69 -6.89 6.68
CA VAL A 428 16.46 -7.78 5.80
C VAL A 428 17.05 -7.02 4.62
N LEU A 429 16.27 -6.17 3.95
CA LEU A 429 16.75 -5.34 2.85
C LEU A 429 17.83 -4.37 3.32
N ASP A 430 17.61 -3.68 4.44
CA ASP A 430 18.56 -2.73 5.05
C ASP A 430 19.88 -3.42 5.43
N THR A 431 19.82 -4.61 6.05
CA THR A 431 21.02 -5.41 6.35
C THR A 431 21.75 -5.79 5.07
N THR A 432 21.02 -6.27 4.05
CA THR A 432 21.64 -6.68 2.77
C THR A 432 22.28 -5.49 2.04
N LEU A 433 21.65 -4.31 2.09
CA LEU A 433 22.19 -3.07 1.53
C LEU A 433 23.44 -2.61 2.28
N SER A 434 23.42 -2.70 3.61
CA SER A 434 24.53 -2.26 4.48
C SER A 434 25.75 -3.18 4.39
N GLU A 435 25.54 -4.47 4.17
CA GLU A 435 26.62 -5.47 3.99
C GLU A 435 27.12 -5.56 2.53
N SER A 436 26.56 -4.78 1.61
CA SER A 436 26.95 -4.83 0.19
C SER A 436 28.33 -4.20 -0.05
N GLU A 437 29.28 -5.00 -0.55
CA GLU A 437 30.62 -4.53 -0.91
C GLU A 437 30.65 -3.75 -2.25
N HIS A 438 29.67 -3.99 -3.13
CA HIS A 438 29.66 -3.49 -4.51
C HIS A 438 28.60 -2.42 -4.78
N ASN A 439 28.08 -1.80 -3.72
CA ASN A 439 26.98 -0.83 -3.77
C ASN A 439 25.78 -1.33 -4.60
N CYS A 440 25.47 -2.62 -4.49
CA CYS A 440 24.35 -3.26 -5.17
C CYS A 440 23.83 -4.49 -4.43
N ILE A 441 22.53 -4.76 -4.52
CA ILE A 441 21.91 -5.98 -3.99
C ILE A 441 21.21 -6.74 -5.10
N ASN A 442 21.09 -8.06 -4.93
CA ASN A 442 20.45 -8.94 -5.87
C ASN A 442 19.54 -9.98 -5.16
N PRO A 443 18.74 -10.75 -5.90
CA PRO A 443 17.81 -11.70 -5.28
C PRO A 443 18.52 -12.77 -4.43
N ILE A 444 19.74 -13.17 -4.81
CA ILE A 444 20.51 -14.21 -4.13
C ILE A 444 21.00 -13.71 -2.77
N SER A 445 21.59 -12.52 -2.73
CA SER A 445 22.04 -11.91 -1.47
C SER A 445 20.87 -11.69 -0.51
N VAL A 446 19.70 -11.29 -0.99
CA VAL A 446 18.50 -11.15 -0.15
C VAL A 446 18.02 -12.50 0.38
N MET A 447 18.01 -13.56 -0.44
CA MET A 447 17.67 -14.92 0.03
C MET A 447 18.63 -15.42 1.10
N GLU A 448 19.93 -15.15 0.98
CA GLU A 448 20.91 -15.51 2.00
C GLU A 448 20.69 -14.77 3.32
N THR A 449 20.44 -13.45 3.26
CA THR A 449 20.11 -12.63 4.44
C THR A 449 18.79 -13.06 5.06
N LEU A 450 17.79 -13.45 4.26
CA LEU A 450 16.54 -14.04 4.75
C LEU A 450 16.81 -15.30 5.55
N VAL A 451 17.60 -16.24 5.01
CA VAL A 451 17.94 -17.49 5.72
C VAL A 451 18.64 -17.21 7.05
N LYS A 452 19.57 -16.26 7.10
CA LYS A 452 20.23 -15.85 8.36
C LYS A 452 19.21 -15.26 9.34
N SER A 453 18.40 -14.30 8.88
CA SER A 453 17.42 -13.59 9.71
C SER A 453 16.32 -14.51 10.25
N ILE A 454 15.91 -15.53 9.47
CA ILE A 454 14.91 -16.52 9.90
C ILE A 454 15.43 -17.38 11.06
N LYS A 455 16.73 -17.72 11.06
CA LYS A 455 17.35 -18.50 12.14
C LYS A 455 17.37 -17.75 13.47
N GLU A 456 17.42 -16.42 13.43
CA GLU A 456 17.42 -15.55 14.60
C GLU A 456 16.00 -15.19 15.09
N LEU A 457 14.95 -15.55 14.34
CA LEU A 457 13.57 -15.26 14.74
C LEU A 457 13.15 -16.08 15.97
N SER A 458 12.52 -15.37 16.92
CA SER A 458 11.83 -15.95 18.08
C SER A 458 10.45 -16.49 17.68
N ILE A 459 10.44 -17.58 16.92
CA ILE A 459 9.25 -18.33 16.47
C ILE A 459 9.37 -19.81 16.83
N SER A 460 8.30 -20.58 16.67
CA SER A 460 8.36 -22.03 16.87
C SER A 460 9.31 -22.71 15.88
N GLU A 461 9.88 -23.86 16.26
CA GLU A 461 10.76 -24.65 15.36
C GLU A 461 10.03 -25.04 14.07
N GLU A 462 8.75 -25.42 14.18
CA GLU A 462 7.92 -25.82 13.04
C GLU A 462 7.71 -24.67 12.03
N GLU A 463 7.44 -23.45 12.52
CA GLU A 463 7.34 -22.25 11.68
C GLU A 463 8.69 -21.89 11.06
N ARG A 464 9.78 -22.01 11.81
CA ARG A 464 11.14 -21.74 11.31
C ARG A 464 11.50 -22.67 10.15
N GLU A 465 11.29 -23.97 10.31
CA GLU A 465 11.51 -24.95 9.25
C GLU A 465 10.62 -24.70 8.03
N ARG A 466 9.36 -24.30 8.25
CA ARG A 466 8.44 -23.92 7.17
C ARG A 466 8.94 -22.70 6.40
N TYR A 467 9.39 -21.65 7.09
CA TYR A 467 9.91 -20.44 6.45
C TYR A 467 11.22 -20.69 5.70
N LEU A 468 12.12 -21.51 6.25
CA LEU A 468 13.34 -21.91 5.56
C LEU A 468 13.02 -22.68 4.26
N ARG A 469 12.06 -23.61 4.30
CA ARG A 469 11.58 -24.32 3.10
C ARG A 469 11.00 -23.39 2.03
N PHE A 470 10.29 -22.32 2.43
CA PHE A 470 9.80 -21.34 1.46
C PHE A 470 10.95 -20.67 0.69
N VAL A 471 12.00 -20.23 1.38
CA VAL A 471 13.15 -19.58 0.74
C VAL A 471 13.96 -20.58 -0.10
N GLN A 472 14.29 -21.74 0.48
CA GLN A 472 15.22 -22.70 -0.13
C GLN A 472 14.60 -23.47 -1.30
N ASP A 473 13.30 -23.78 -1.25
CA ASP A 473 12.63 -24.57 -2.27
C ASP A 473 11.68 -23.74 -3.13
N SER A 474 10.64 -23.15 -2.53
CA SER A 474 9.52 -22.57 -3.29
C SER A 474 9.96 -21.33 -4.07
N ILE A 475 10.55 -20.38 -3.37
CA ILE A 475 11.01 -19.10 -3.92
C ILE A 475 12.20 -19.32 -4.85
N ARG A 476 13.16 -20.16 -4.46
CA ARG A 476 14.31 -20.46 -5.32
C ARG A 476 13.89 -21.10 -6.65
N LYS A 477 12.94 -22.04 -6.63
CA LYS A 477 12.38 -22.64 -7.86
C LYS A 477 11.66 -21.60 -8.71
N GLU A 478 10.90 -20.70 -8.11
CA GLU A 478 10.19 -19.65 -8.84
C GLU A 478 11.17 -18.63 -9.44
N TYR A 479 12.17 -18.19 -8.66
CA TYR A 479 13.24 -17.32 -9.15
C TYR A 479 14.00 -17.95 -10.31
N ASN A 480 14.31 -19.24 -10.23
CA ASN A 480 14.95 -19.97 -11.32
C ASN A 480 14.10 -19.91 -12.62
N LYS A 481 12.77 -20.06 -12.54
CA LYS A 481 11.89 -19.92 -13.71
C LYS A 481 11.86 -18.50 -14.26
N ILE A 482 11.79 -17.49 -13.38
CA ILE A 482 11.84 -16.08 -13.76
C ILE A 482 13.14 -15.80 -14.51
N LEU A 483 14.26 -16.24 -13.94
CA LEU A 483 15.60 -16.04 -14.48
C LEU A 483 15.79 -16.74 -15.82
N GLU A 484 15.32 -17.99 -15.95
CA GLU A 484 15.36 -18.72 -17.22
C GLU A 484 14.60 -17.96 -18.32
N ARG A 485 13.39 -17.50 -18.04
CA ARG A 485 12.58 -16.71 -18.98
C ARG A 485 13.27 -15.39 -19.35
N GLU A 486 13.83 -14.71 -18.37
CA GLU A 486 14.49 -13.41 -18.57
C GLU A 486 15.78 -13.55 -19.41
N ILE A 487 16.65 -14.51 -19.07
CA ILE A 487 17.86 -14.79 -19.84
C ILE A 487 17.50 -15.22 -21.26
N THR A 488 16.50 -16.09 -21.41
CA THR A 488 16.03 -16.53 -22.74
C THR A 488 15.56 -15.36 -23.57
N LYS A 489 14.77 -14.45 -22.98
CA LYS A 489 14.28 -13.26 -23.68
C LYS A 489 15.41 -12.29 -24.04
N ALA A 490 16.32 -12.01 -23.09
CA ALA A 490 17.49 -11.17 -23.34
C ALA A 490 18.38 -11.75 -24.45
N PHE A 491 18.53 -13.07 -24.48
CA PHE A 491 19.20 -13.77 -25.56
C PHE A 491 18.45 -13.55 -26.88
N ILE A 492 17.17 -13.90 -26.99
CA ILE A 492 16.41 -13.75 -28.25
C ILE A 492 16.48 -12.31 -28.80
N HIS A 493 16.38 -11.29 -27.94
CA HIS A 493 16.52 -9.89 -28.37
C HIS A 493 17.92 -9.57 -28.90
N GLY A 494 18.98 -10.01 -28.21
CA GLY A 494 20.36 -9.88 -28.68
C GLY A 494 20.67 -10.70 -29.95
N TYR A 495 19.85 -11.69 -30.27
CA TYR A 495 20.01 -12.59 -31.43
C TYR A 495 18.84 -12.51 -32.40
N LYS A 496 18.11 -11.40 -32.45
CA LYS A 496 16.99 -11.21 -33.39
C LYS A 496 17.42 -11.44 -34.84
N GLU A 497 18.62 -10.99 -35.21
CA GLU A 497 19.20 -11.25 -36.53
C GLU A 497 19.43 -12.75 -36.80
N GLN A 498 19.87 -13.51 -35.79
CA GLN A 498 19.99 -14.97 -35.92
C GLN A 498 18.62 -15.67 -35.96
N ALA A 499 17.63 -15.19 -35.21
CA ALA A 499 16.27 -15.70 -35.27
C ALA A 499 15.66 -15.47 -36.67
N GLU A 500 15.84 -14.27 -37.23
CA GLU A 500 15.46 -13.95 -38.62
C GLU A 500 16.23 -14.80 -39.63
N SER A 501 17.52 -15.03 -39.41
CA SER A 501 18.33 -15.91 -40.27
C SER A 501 17.84 -17.36 -40.22
N LEU A 502 17.54 -17.91 -39.04
CA LEU A 502 17.00 -19.27 -38.89
C LEU A 502 15.60 -19.38 -39.51
N PHE A 503 14.78 -18.35 -39.36
CA PHE A 503 13.45 -18.28 -39.95
C PHE A 503 13.51 -18.29 -41.48
N ASN A 504 14.29 -17.39 -42.07
CA ASN A 504 14.45 -17.32 -43.52
C ASN A 504 15.06 -18.61 -44.08
N ASN A 505 16.08 -19.17 -43.41
CA ASN A 505 16.68 -20.43 -43.82
C ASN A 505 15.68 -21.59 -43.73
N TYR A 506 14.84 -21.64 -42.69
CA TYR A 506 13.78 -22.64 -42.57
C TYR A 506 12.76 -22.51 -43.71
N LEU A 507 12.34 -21.29 -44.07
CA LEU A 507 11.43 -21.06 -45.19
C LEU A 507 12.01 -21.53 -46.51
N ASP A 508 13.27 -21.19 -46.81
CA ASP A 508 13.96 -21.59 -48.04
C ASP A 508 14.05 -23.14 -48.13
N HIS A 509 14.40 -23.80 -47.02
CA HIS A 509 14.47 -25.26 -46.95
C HIS A 509 13.10 -25.94 -47.02
N ALA A 510 12.07 -25.37 -46.38
CA ALA A 510 10.71 -25.90 -46.39
C ALA A 510 10.07 -25.76 -47.79
N GLU A 511 10.25 -24.61 -48.45
CA GLU A 511 9.78 -24.38 -49.81
C GLU A 511 10.43 -25.36 -50.79
N ALA A 512 11.76 -25.50 -50.72
CA ALA A 512 12.52 -26.43 -51.55
C ALA A 512 12.06 -27.89 -51.36
N PHE A 513 11.81 -28.29 -50.12
CA PHE A 513 11.31 -29.62 -49.79
C PHE A 513 9.90 -29.89 -50.34
N VAL A 514 8.99 -28.93 -50.23
CA VAL A 514 7.59 -29.06 -50.72
C VAL A 514 7.55 -29.04 -52.25
N ASN A 515 8.31 -28.15 -52.89
CA ASN A 515 8.34 -27.97 -54.34
C ASN A 515 9.27 -28.96 -55.07
N LYS A 516 10.04 -29.78 -54.33
CA LYS A 516 11.10 -30.65 -54.87
C LYS A 516 12.10 -29.89 -55.74
N SER A 517 12.43 -28.67 -55.31
CA SER A 517 13.43 -27.82 -55.94
C SER A 517 14.71 -27.82 -55.11
N LYS A 518 15.82 -27.43 -55.74
CA LYS A 518 17.10 -27.25 -55.06
C LYS A 518 17.27 -25.80 -54.63
N ILE A 519 17.95 -25.61 -53.52
CA ILE A 519 18.28 -24.29 -52.97
C ILE A 519 19.61 -23.86 -53.57
N LYS A 520 19.69 -22.60 -54.01
CA LYS A 520 20.94 -22.05 -54.51
C LYS A 520 21.67 -21.33 -53.40
N ASP A 521 22.85 -21.84 -53.03
CA ASP A 521 23.69 -21.19 -52.04
C ASP A 521 24.12 -19.80 -52.53
N ARG A 522 23.90 -18.76 -51.72
CA ARG A 522 24.20 -17.37 -52.10
C ARG A 522 25.70 -17.07 -52.20
N ASN A 523 26.54 -17.84 -51.52
CA ASN A 523 27.98 -17.63 -51.42
C ASN A 523 28.76 -18.49 -52.42
N THR A 524 28.34 -19.73 -52.66
CA THR A 524 29.05 -20.66 -53.57
C THR A 524 28.35 -20.82 -54.92
N GLY A 525 27.06 -20.48 -55.02
CA GLY A 525 26.25 -20.66 -56.22
C GLY A 525 25.87 -22.11 -56.51
N GLU A 526 26.23 -23.04 -55.63
CA GLU A 526 25.94 -24.47 -55.77
C GLU A 526 24.46 -24.77 -55.48
N GLU A 527 23.92 -25.78 -56.17
CA GLU A 527 22.57 -26.28 -55.94
C GLU A 527 22.59 -27.35 -54.83
N LEU A 528 22.01 -27.02 -53.69
CA LEU A 528 21.91 -27.87 -52.51
C LEU A 528 20.52 -28.51 -52.42
N GLU A 529 20.49 -29.78 -52.02
CA GLU A 529 19.25 -30.44 -51.61
C GLU A 529 18.75 -29.86 -50.28
N PRO A 530 17.42 -29.83 -50.03
CA PRO A 530 16.87 -29.34 -48.78
C PRO A 530 17.38 -30.15 -47.57
N ASP A 531 17.91 -29.46 -46.56
CA ASP A 531 18.43 -30.09 -45.35
C ASP A 531 17.29 -30.53 -44.43
N GLU A 532 16.85 -31.78 -44.60
CA GLU A 532 15.82 -32.37 -43.76
C GLU A 532 16.24 -32.49 -42.28
N LYS A 533 17.54 -32.62 -41.99
CA LYS A 533 18.02 -32.71 -40.60
C LYS A 533 17.90 -31.35 -39.91
N PHE A 534 18.23 -30.27 -40.62
CA PHE A 534 18.03 -28.91 -40.12
C PHE A 534 16.55 -28.63 -39.83
N LEU A 535 15.65 -28.91 -40.79
CA LEU A 535 14.21 -28.73 -40.64
C LEU A 535 13.66 -29.49 -39.42
N ARG A 536 14.04 -30.77 -39.28
CA ARG A 536 13.69 -31.61 -38.13
C ARG A 536 14.14 -30.99 -36.81
N SER A 537 15.35 -30.47 -36.77
CA SER A 537 15.95 -29.95 -35.54
C SER A 537 15.19 -28.76 -34.93
N ILE A 538 14.40 -28.05 -35.75
CA ILE A 538 13.48 -26.97 -35.36
C ILE A 538 12.08 -27.56 -35.06
N GLU A 539 11.54 -28.39 -35.95
CA GLU A 539 10.21 -29.02 -35.81
C GLU A 539 10.04 -29.82 -34.52
N GLU A 540 11.08 -30.57 -34.12
CA GLU A 540 11.08 -31.38 -32.90
C GLU A 540 10.97 -30.53 -31.62
N GLN A 541 11.34 -29.25 -31.65
CA GLN A 541 11.27 -28.36 -30.48
C GLN A 541 9.83 -28.09 -30.03
N ILE A 542 8.88 -28.17 -30.96
CA ILE A 542 7.44 -28.05 -30.68
C ILE A 542 6.73 -29.41 -30.70
N GLY A 543 7.49 -30.51 -30.66
CA GLY A 543 6.96 -31.87 -30.56
C GLY A 543 6.32 -32.39 -31.84
N ILE A 544 6.67 -31.83 -33.01
CA ILE A 544 6.21 -32.35 -34.30
C ILE A 544 6.91 -33.68 -34.57
N THR A 545 6.11 -34.72 -34.79
CA THR A 545 6.60 -36.06 -35.14
C THR A 545 6.94 -36.13 -36.63
N ASP A 546 7.75 -37.12 -37.01
CA ASP A 546 8.18 -37.36 -38.39
C ASP A 546 6.99 -37.43 -39.39
N THR A 547 5.90 -38.07 -38.98
CA THR A 547 4.69 -38.20 -39.79
C THR A 547 3.97 -36.86 -40.00
N ALA A 548 4.07 -35.93 -39.04
CA ALA A 548 3.44 -34.62 -39.07
C ALA A 548 4.33 -33.54 -39.72
N ALA A 549 5.66 -33.76 -39.78
CA ALA A 549 6.63 -32.81 -40.32
C ALA A 549 6.32 -32.38 -41.76
N LYS A 550 5.91 -33.32 -42.63
CA LYS A 550 5.53 -33.00 -44.02
C LYS A 550 4.33 -32.07 -44.11
N GLY A 551 3.33 -32.27 -43.24
CA GLY A 551 2.15 -31.41 -43.16
C GLY A 551 2.52 -30.01 -42.67
N PHE A 552 3.30 -29.94 -41.60
CA PHE A 552 3.77 -28.67 -41.05
C PHE A 552 4.57 -27.83 -42.05
N ARG A 553 5.50 -28.45 -42.79
CA ARG A 553 6.27 -27.76 -43.86
C ARG A 553 5.35 -27.21 -44.95
N ALA A 554 4.33 -27.97 -45.35
CA ALA A 554 3.34 -27.53 -46.33
C ALA A 554 2.48 -26.36 -45.81
N ASP A 555 2.06 -26.41 -44.54
CA ASP A 555 1.26 -25.36 -43.89
C ASP A 555 2.05 -24.05 -43.77
N VAL A 556 3.32 -24.13 -43.35
CA VAL A 556 4.23 -22.98 -43.29
C VAL A 556 4.40 -22.35 -44.68
N THR A 557 4.65 -23.18 -45.69
CA THR A 557 4.84 -22.72 -47.08
C THR A 557 3.55 -22.09 -47.64
N ALA A 558 2.38 -22.68 -47.35
CA ALA A 558 1.08 -22.13 -47.75
C ALA A 558 0.80 -20.77 -47.08
N TYR A 559 1.12 -20.63 -45.79
CA TYR A 559 1.02 -19.38 -45.06
C TYR A 559 1.95 -18.31 -45.66
N MET A 560 3.19 -18.68 -45.98
CA MET A 560 4.17 -17.81 -46.63
C MET A 560 3.62 -17.24 -47.97
N PHE A 561 3.09 -18.10 -48.84
CA PHE A 561 2.49 -17.68 -50.10
C PHE A 561 1.27 -16.77 -49.91
N TYR A 562 0.45 -17.03 -48.89
CA TYR A 562 -0.70 -16.17 -48.55
C TYR A 562 -0.27 -14.75 -48.17
N VAL A 563 0.75 -14.61 -47.31
CA VAL A 563 1.27 -13.30 -46.88
C VAL A 563 1.90 -12.54 -48.04
N LEU A 564 2.73 -13.19 -48.84
CA LEU A 564 3.39 -12.59 -50.01
C LEU A 564 2.38 -12.11 -51.07
N ARG A 565 1.33 -12.90 -51.33
CA ARG A 565 0.29 -12.55 -52.31
C ARG A 565 -0.56 -11.36 -51.91
N ASN A 566 -0.69 -11.12 -50.60
CA ASN A 566 -1.41 -9.97 -50.04
C ASN A 566 -0.51 -8.74 -49.82
N GLY A 567 0.75 -8.77 -50.28
CA GLY A 567 1.69 -7.65 -50.15
C GLY A 567 2.24 -7.45 -48.74
N GLY A 568 2.11 -8.44 -47.85
CA GLY A 568 2.68 -8.40 -46.51
C GLY A 568 4.19 -8.65 -46.50
N LYS A 569 4.88 -8.14 -45.47
CA LYS A 569 6.28 -8.49 -45.20
C LYS A 569 6.32 -9.74 -44.33
N LEU A 570 7.20 -10.67 -44.66
CA LEU A 570 7.52 -11.82 -43.82
C LEU A 570 8.62 -11.45 -42.84
N ASP A 571 8.34 -11.64 -41.56
CA ASP A 571 9.29 -11.51 -40.46
C ASP A 571 9.20 -12.73 -39.54
N TYR A 572 10.19 -12.87 -38.64
CA TYR A 572 10.22 -14.01 -37.71
C TYR A 572 8.96 -14.12 -36.83
N THR A 573 8.21 -13.03 -36.67
CA THR A 573 6.96 -12.97 -35.90
C THR A 573 5.71 -13.35 -36.70
N SER A 574 5.84 -13.58 -38.00
CA SER A 574 4.70 -13.75 -38.89
C SER A 574 3.94 -15.06 -38.65
N TYR A 575 4.61 -16.15 -38.23
CA TYR A 575 3.97 -17.44 -38.01
C TYR A 575 4.27 -18.00 -36.62
N GLU A 576 3.27 -17.95 -35.74
CA GLU A 576 3.43 -18.25 -34.29
C GLU A 576 4.01 -19.65 -34.01
N PRO A 577 3.59 -20.74 -34.67
CA PRO A 577 4.17 -22.07 -34.40
C PRO A 577 5.66 -22.17 -34.76
N LEU A 578 6.08 -21.57 -35.88
CA LEU A 578 7.50 -21.58 -36.28
C LEU A 578 8.33 -20.65 -35.41
N LYS A 579 7.78 -19.50 -35.03
CA LYS A 579 8.38 -18.61 -34.04
C LYS A 579 8.65 -19.35 -32.73
N GLU A 580 7.67 -20.06 -32.18
CA GLU A 580 7.84 -20.83 -30.95
C GLU A 580 8.93 -21.92 -31.10
N ALA A 581 8.97 -22.60 -32.25
CA ALA A 581 10.00 -23.60 -32.55
C ALA A 581 11.41 -23.01 -32.61
N ILE A 582 11.57 -21.84 -33.25
CA ILE A 582 12.86 -21.14 -33.35
C ILE A 582 13.28 -20.58 -31.99
N GLU A 583 12.36 -20.00 -31.22
CA GLU A 583 12.65 -19.50 -29.88
C GLU A 583 13.10 -20.64 -28.96
N LYS A 584 12.43 -21.80 -29.00
CA LYS A 584 12.88 -23.00 -28.26
C LYS A 584 14.21 -23.53 -28.75
N LYS A 585 14.46 -23.55 -30.06
CA LYS A 585 15.75 -23.95 -30.64
C LYS A 585 16.88 -23.05 -30.14
N LEU A 586 16.71 -21.73 -30.25
CA LEU A 586 17.66 -20.75 -29.74
C LEU A 586 17.88 -20.93 -28.24
N THR A 587 16.81 -21.15 -27.46
CA THR A 587 16.88 -21.44 -26.02
C THR A 587 17.76 -22.65 -25.71
N SER A 588 17.61 -23.76 -26.46
CA SER A 588 18.49 -24.93 -26.28
C SER A 588 19.95 -24.61 -26.58
N SER A 589 20.23 -23.82 -27.62
CA SER A 589 21.58 -23.33 -27.92
C SER A 589 22.11 -22.37 -26.85
N VAL A 590 21.26 -21.59 -26.16
CA VAL A 590 21.66 -20.77 -24.98
C VAL A 590 22.16 -21.66 -23.86
N ARG A 591 21.46 -22.77 -23.57
CA ARG A 591 21.86 -23.68 -22.50
C ARG A 591 23.25 -24.24 -22.76
N GLU A 592 23.56 -24.57 -24.01
CA GLU A 592 24.89 -25.05 -24.43
C GLU A 592 25.94 -23.93 -24.38
N LEU A 593 25.67 -22.76 -24.99
CA LEU A 593 26.60 -21.63 -25.01
C LEU A 593 26.91 -21.10 -23.61
N SER A 594 25.90 -20.98 -22.76
CA SER A 594 26.07 -20.42 -21.42
C SER A 594 26.82 -21.37 -20.49
N ARG A 595 26.69 -22.70 -20.67
CA ARG A 595 27.55 -23.71 -20.02
C ARG A 595 29.02 -23.51 -20.40
N VAL A 596 29.31 -23.32 -21.69
CA VAL A 596 30.67 -23.13 -22.22
C VAL A 596 31.28 -21.82 -21.73
N ILE A 597 30.52 -20.71 -21.78
CA ILE A 597 31.00 -19.35 -21.46
C ILE A 597 31.28 -19.14 -19.97
N THR A 598 30.61 -19.88 -19.08
CA THR A 598 30.82 -19.78 -17.62
C THR A 598 31.84 -20.76 -17.05
N GLN A 599 32.10 -21.89 -17.73
CA GLN A 599 33.15 -22.84 -17.32
C GLN A 599 34.53 -22.54 -17.94
N ALA A 600 34.59 -21.88 -19.11
CA ALA A 600 35.85 -21.59 -19.78
C ALA A 600 36.63 -20.46 -19.08
N LYS A 601 37.86 -20.75 -18.62
CA LYS A 601 38.81 -19.74 -18.09
C LYS A 601 39.32 -18.77 -19.17
N VAL A 602 39.26 -19.17 -20.45
CA VAL A 602 39.68 -18.39 -21.60
C VAL A 602 38.57 -18.50 -22.65
N ARG A 603 38.01 -17.36 -23.06
CA ARG A 603 36.94 -17.29 -24.07
C ARG A 603 37.56 -17.08 -25.44
N ASP A 604 36.99 -17.68 -26.47
CA ASP A 604 37.28 -17.27 -27.84
C ASP A 604 36.60 -15.92 -28.16
N LYS A 605 36.98 -15.31 -29.29
CA LYS A 605 36.54 -13.95 -29.66
C LYS A 605 35.02 -13.89 -29.89
N GLU A 606 34.45 -14.92 -30.51
CA GLU A 606 33.02 -15.02 -30.82
C GLU A 606 32.19 -15.23 -29.54
N GLN A 607 32.66 -16.07 -28.62
CA GLN A 607 32.05 -16.32 -27.32
C GLN A 607 32.05 -15.08 -26.43
N SER A 608 33.11 -14.26 -26.50
CA SER A 608 33.17 -13.01 -25.75
C SER A 608 32.17 -11.98 -26.28
N GLU A 609 32.10 -11.78 -27.59
CA GLU A 609 31.13 -10.88 -28.22
C GLU A 609 29.68 -11.29 -27.90
N LYS A 610 29.40 -12.60 -27.95
CA LYS A 610 28.10 -13.18 -27.57
C LYS A 610 27.73 -12.95 -26.10
N TYR A 611 28.69 -13.10 -25.20
CA TYR A 611 28.49 -12.84 -23.77
C TYR A 611 28.26 -11.36 -23.49
N ASP A 612 29.06 -10.49 -24.11
CA ASP A 612 28.98 -9.05 -23.90
C ASP A 612 27.64 -8.50 -24.40
N THR A 613 27.13 -9.00 -25.52
CA THR A 613 25.78 -8.66 -26.03
C THR A 613 24.69 -9.04 -25.02
N MET A 614 24.77 -10.24 -24.45
CA MET A 614 23.83 -10.69 -23.41
C MET A 614 23.93 -9.83 -22.15
N VAL A 615 25.14 -9.46 -21.71
CA VAL A 615 25.33 -8.57 -20.55
C VAL A 615 24.73 -7.19 -20.82
N GLN A 616 24.87 -6.66 -22.04
CA GLN A 616 24.24 -5.38 -22.41
C GLN A 616 22.72 -5.46 -22.39
N GLU A 617 22.12 -6.54 -22.88
CA GLU A 617 20.66 -6.72 -22.78
C GLU A 617 20.18 -6.86 -21.33
N MET A 618 20.94 -7.55 -20.47
CA MET A 618 20.64 -7.54 -19.04
C MET A 618 20.76 -6.14 -18.43
N LYS A 619 21.75 -5.33 -18.83
CA LYS A 619 21.82 -3.93 -18.38
C LYS A 619 20.61 -3.12 -18.83
N ASN A 620 20.14 -3.33 -20.06
CA ASN A 620 18.91 -2.71 -20.56
C ASN A 620 17.68 -3.09 -19.74
N ASN A 621 17.66 -4.31 -19.18
CA ASN A 621 16.62 -4.77 -18.25
C ASN A 621 16.80 -4.23 -16.81
N GLY A 622 17.82 -3.40 -16.57
CA GLY A 622 18.01 -2.70 -15.30
C GLY A 622 18.99 -3.36 -14.35
N TYR A 623 19.88 -4.25 -14.80
CA TYR A 623 20.96 -4.79 -13.97
C TYR A 623 22.24 -3.95 -14.07
N CYS A 624 23.03 -3.86 -12.98
CA CYS A 624 24.40 -3.32 -13.04
C CYS A 624 25.43 -4.40 -13.45
N ASP A 625 26.65 -3.98 -13.80
CA ASP A 625 27.76 -4.87 -14.19
C ASP A 625 28.02 -6.02 -13.22
N HIS A 626 28.03 -5.71 -11.92
CA HIS A 626 28.29 -6.72 -10.90
C HIS A 626 27.11 -7.71 -10.80
N CYS A 627 25.87 -7.21 -10.77
CA CYS A 627 24.67 -8.03 -10.70
C CYS A 627 24.56 -8.99 -11.90
N CYS A 628 24.82 -8.51 -13.13
CA CYS A 628 24.85 -9.36 -14.32
C CYS A 628 25.81 -10.55 -14.14
N ASN A 629 27.04 -10.27 -13.71
CA ASN A 629 28.06 -11.30 -13.52
C ASN A 629 27.65 -12.35 -12.47
N VAL A 630 27.11 -11.90 -11.33
CA VAL A 630 26.65 -12.80 -10.26
C VAL A 630 25.51 -13.69 -10.74
N ILE A 631 24.52 -13.10 -11.40
CA ILE A 631 23.30 -13.79 -11.83
C ILE A 631 23.59 -14.79 -12.95
N LEU A 632 24.43 -14.42 -13.92
CA LEU A 632 24.82 -15.34 -15.00
C LEU A 632 25.63 -16.53 -14.48
N LYS A 633 26.54 -16.31 -13.51
CA LYS A 633 27.24 -17.40 -12.82
C LYS A 633 26.28 -18.29 -12.05
N TYR A 634 25.28 -17.71 -11.38
CA TYR A 634 24.26 -18.47 -10.68
C TYR A 634 23.40 -19.30 -11.65
N ALA A 635 22.93 -18.70 -12.75
CA ALA A 635 22.15 -19.37 -13.79
C ALA A 635 22.89 -20.61 -14.34
N ALA A 636 24.17 -20.45 -14.66
CA ALA A 636 25.00 -21.54 -15.14
C ALA A 636 25.08 -22.73 -14.18
N ASN A 637 25.17 -22.45 -12.88
CA ASN A 637 25.32 -23.48 -11.86
C ASN A 637 24.00 -24.13 -11.43
N ASN A 638 22.84 -23.53 -11.70
CA ASN A 638 21.56 -23.95 -11.13
C ASN A 638 20.46 -24.25 -12.14
N LEU A 639 20.45 -23.60 -13.32
CA LEU A 639 19.43 -23.83 -14.35
C LEU A 639 19.83 -24.93 -15.33
N TRP A 640 21.13 -25.10 -15.55
CA TRP A 640 21.65 -26.00 -16.59
C TRP A 640 22.52 -27.12 -16.00
N LYS A 641 22.20 -27.59 -14.79
CA LYS A 641 22.72 -28.87 -14.29
C LYS A 641 21.89 -30.01 -14.86
N ASP A 642 22.57 -31.10 -15.22
CA ASP A 642 21.95 -32.33 -15.72
C ASP A 642 21.03 -32.98 -14.68
#